data_AF-A0A9C6T4S7-F1
#
_entry.id   AF-A0A9C6T4S7-F1
#
_cell.length_a   1.000
_cell.length_b   1.000
_cell.length_c   1.000
_cell.angle_alpha   90.00
_cell.angle_beta   90.00
_cell.angle_gamma   90.00
#
_symmetry.space_group_name_H-M   'P 1'
#
loop_
_entity.id
_entity.type
_entity.pdbx_description
1 polymer ?
#
loop_
_entity_poly.entity_id
_entity_poly.type
_entity_poly.pdbx_seq_one_letter_code
_entity_poly.pdbx_strand_id
1 'polypeptide(L)'
;MCGDATNWDENAYRECLLKGREIQTQTVFRTAWAPSPRNPNPHSLVVASSDGSIASYSIPSCISNLKNNTDANAARLLAEPDCFFQGHDGPTYDVKFYGDGEDALLLSCGDDGWIRGWRWKELANSNSAVSSQGNNIKPILDLANPQHKGPWGALSPIPENNAIAVDSQGGSVFSASGDSCAYCWDVETGKVKMVFKGHLDYLHCIVARNSSNQIITGSEDRTARIWDCKSGKCIKVIDPVKDLNSKGSVSWVGCVALDASESWLACSSGRNISLWNLPASECLSRISTCASVQDMLFDSNQILAVGADPLLNRFDMNGAILSQIQCASASAFSVSLHPAGVVAVGGYGCLVDVISQFGSHMCTFHCKCIEAIPFYADQNATDLLLPAKTSEIRGVWETLTPLDLLPLQTSSSSSSSTSISTSSSAVMAGAAPEGTQFDARQFDAKMNDLLTADGQDFFTSYDEVYDSFDAMGLQENLLRGIYAYGFEKPSAIQQRGIVPFCKGLDVIQQAQSGTGKTATFCSGILQQLDYSLTECQALVLAPTRELAQQIEKVMRALGDYLGVKVHACVGGTSVREDQRILASGVHVVVGTPGRVFDMLRRQSLQPDHIKMFVLDEADEMLSRGFKDQIYDIFQLLPSKIQVGVFSATMPPEALEITRKFMNKPVRILVKRDELTLEGIKQFYVNCEREEWKLDTLCDLYETLAITQSVIFVNTRRKVDWLTDKMRSRDHTVSATHGDMDQNTRDIIMREFRSGSSRVLITTDLLARGIDVQQVSLVINYDLPTQPENYLHRIGRSGRFGRKGVAINFVTKDDERMLFDIQKFYNVQIEELPANVAELL
;
A
#
# COMPACT_ATOMS: atom_id res chain seq x y z
N MET A 1 48.73 23.20 -28.68
CA MET A 1 49.63 23.78 -29.71
C MET A 1 48.95 23.62 -31.06
N CYS A 2 49.23 24.47 -32.04
CA CYS A 2 48.76 24.24 -33.41
C CYS A 2 49.37 22.94 -33.94
N GLY A 3 48.53 22.02 -34.41
CA GLY A 3 48.91 20.75 -35.03
C GLY A 3 48.24 20.65 -36.39
N ASP A 4 49.06 20.32 -37.38
CA ASP A 4 48.79 20.25 -38.82
C ASP A 4 47.35 19.84 -39.25
N ALA A 5 46.77 20.64 -40.15
CA ALA A 5 45.42 20.42 -40.68
C ALA A 5 45.38 19.64 -42.00
N THR A 6 46.54 19.25 -42.58
CA THR A 6 46.54 18.50 -43.86
C THR A 6 46.12 17.03 -43.74
N ASN A 7 45.99 16.52 -42.51
CA ASN A 7 45.37 15.23 -42.17
C ASN A 7 44.09 15.42 -41.33
N TRP A 8 43.34 16.50 -41.54
CA TRP A 8 42.03 16.65 -40.92
C TRP A 8 41.04 15.66 -41.53
N ASP A 9 40.79 14.57 -40.81
CA ASP A 9 39.76 13.61 -41.17
C ASP A 9 38.38 14.25 -40.94
N GLU A 10 37.85 14.88 -42.00
CA GLU A 10 36.54 15.50 -42.02
C GLU A 10 35.43 14.48 -41.69
N ASN A 11 35.60 13.20 -42.06
CA ASN A 11 34.64 12.15 -41.75
C ASN A 11 34.67 11.83 -40.26
N ALA A 12 35.84 11.61 -39.65
CA ALA A 12 35.94 11.38 -38.21
C ALA A 12 35.48 12.58 -37.37
N TYR A 13 35.75 13.82 -37.83
CA TYR A 13 35.23 15.02 -37.17
C TYR A 13 33.70 15.14 -37.30
N ARG A 14 33.15 14.85 -38.48
CA ARG A 14 31.72 14.87 -38.74
C ARG A 14 30.98 13.74 -38.02
N GLU A 15 31.57 12.54 -37.94
CA GLU A 15 31.10 11.44 -37.08
C GLU A 15 31.16 11.82 -35.60
N CYS A 16 32.21 12.48 -35.13
CA CYS A 16 32.29 12.93 -33.74
C CYS A 16 31.22 13.98 -33.42
N LEU A 17 30.93 14.89 -34.35
CA LEU A 17 29.81 15.84 -34.26
C LEU A 17 28.43 15.17 -34.37
N LEU A 18 28.30 14.13 -35.21
CA LEU A 18 27.06 13.35 -35.34
C LEU A 18 26.81 12.51 -34.09
N LYS A 19 27.77 11.70 -33.63
CA LYS A 19 27.73 10.97 -32.35
C LYS A 19 27.46 11.92 -31.17
N GLY A 20 28.14 13.06 -31.13
CA GLY A 20 27.90 14.09 -30.10
C GLY A 20 26.51 14.72 -30.13
N ARG A 21 25.83 14.72 -31.29
CA ARG A 21 24.43 15.13 -31.44
C ARG A 21 23.46 13.98 -31.20
N GLU A 22 23.76 12.77 -31.65
CA GLU A 22 22.98 11.55 -31.40
C GLU A 22 22.83 11.31 -29.90
N ILE A 23 23.94 11.40 -29.16
CA ILE A 23 24.00 11.40 -27.69
C ILE A 23 23.05 12.47 -27.06
N GLN A 24 22.81 13.59 -27.73
CA GLN A 24 21.88 14.64 -27.29
C GLN A 24 20.44 14.48 -27.82
N THR A 25 20.21 13.62 -28.81
CA THR A 25 18.89 13.36 -29.43
C THR A 25 18.29 12.00 -29.08
N GLN A 26 19.07 11.08 -28.50
CA GLN A 26 18.58 9.79 -28.01
C GLN A 26 17.45 10.00 -27.00
N THR A 27 16.47 9.11 -27.04
CA THR A 27 15.26 9.19 -26.21
C THR A 27 15.13 7.93 -25.37
N VAL A 28 14.83 8.09 -24.08
CA VAL A 28 14.40 6.99 -23.22
C VAL A 28 12.92 6.78 -23.43
N PHE A 29 12.55 5.66 -24.03
CA PHE A 29 11.15 5.28 -24.25
C PHE A 29 10.54 4.61 -23.02
N ARG A 30 11.35 3.91 -22.22
CA ARG A 30 10.85 3.23 -21.02
C ARG A 30 11.87 3.15 -19.88
N THR A 31 11.34 3.22 -18.65
CA THR A 31 12.05 3.02 -17.39
C THR A 31 11.34 1.93 -16.58
N ALA A 32 12.09 1.02 -15.96
CA ALA A 32 11.55 -0.05 -15.13
C ALA A 32 12.44 -0.32 -13.91
N TRP A 33 11.84 -0.36 -12.72
CA TRP A 33 12.55 -0.72 -11.49
C TRP A 33 12.82 -2.23 -11.44
N ALA A 34 14.06 -2.62 -11.14
CA ALA A 34 14.43 -4.02 -11.04
C ALA A 34 13.94 -4.68 -9.74
N PRO A 35 13.45 -5.93 -9.77
CA PRO A 35 13.00 -6.64 -8.58
C PRO A 35 14.19 -6.95 -7.65
N SER A 36 14.02 -6.62 -6.37
CA SER A 36 15.04 -6.77 -5.33
C SER A 36 14.44 -7.49 -4.11
N PRO A 37 14.55 -8.83 -4.01
CA PRO A 37 13.94 -9.58 -2.91
C PRO A 37 14.68 -9.44 -1.57
N ARG A 38 15.92 -8.90 -1.56
CA ARG A 38 16.74 -8.73 -0.35
C ARG A 38 16.79 -7.31 0.19
N ASN A 39 16.45 -6.31 -0.61
CA ASN A 39 16.50 -4.91 -0.22
C ASN A 39 15.23 -4.19 -0.72
N PRO A 40 14.35 -3.69 0.17
CA PRO A 40 13.12 -3.01 -0.21
C PRO A 40 13.33 -1.58 -0.72
N ASN A 41 14.57 -1.08 -0.75
CA ASN A 41 14.91 0.22 -1.30
C ASN A 41 15.24 0.13 -2.81
N PRO A 42 14.96 1.19 -3.60
CA PRO A 42 15.30 1.23 -5.02
C PRO A 42 16.82 1.13 -5.22
N HIS A 43 17.25 -0.03 -5.72
CA HIS A 43 18.67 -0.32 -5.94
C HIS A 43 19.09 -0.13 -7.40
N SER A 44 18.37 -0.76 -8.32
CA SER A 44 18.71 -0.77 -9.75
C SER A 44 17.51 -0.37 -10.61
N LEU A 45 17.77 0.51 -11.58
CA LEU A 45 16.82 1.00 -12.57
C LEU A 45 17.24 0.55 -13.96
N VAL A 46 16.31 0.01 -14.76
CA VAL A 46 16.51 -0.39 -16.15
C VAL A 46 15.88 0.63 -17.09
N VAL A 47 16.54 0.87 -18.22
CA VAL A 47 16.21 1.92 -19.20
C VAL A 47 16.23 1.31 -20.61
N ALA A 48 15.22 1.63 -21.41
CA ALA A 48 15.10 1.27 -22.82
C ALA A 48 15.24 2.52 -23.72
N SER A 49 16.08 2.42 -24.75
CA SER A 49 16.55 3.57 -25.53
C SER A 49 16.18 3.50 -27.01
N SER A 50 16.15 4.67 -27.64
CA SER A 50 15.84 4.84 -29.06
C SER A 50 16.87 4.26 -30.04
N ASP A 51 18.04 3.84 -29.56
CA ASP A 51 19.07 3.13 -30.34
C ASP A 51 18.94 1.60 -30.25
N GLY A 52 17.93 1.08 -29.56
CA GLY A 52 17.71 -0.36 -29.36
C GLY A 52 18.49 -0.95 -28.18
N SER A 53 19.24 -0.11 -27.46
CA SER A 53 19.98 -0.53 -26.28
C SER A 53 19.11 -0.64 -25.03
N ILE A 54 19.58 -1.47 -24.09
CA ILE A 54 19.02 -1.64 -22.75
C ILE A 54 20.15 -1.45 -21.74
N ALA A 55 19.93 -0.59 -20.75
CA ALA A 55 20.93 -0.20 -19.74
C ALA A 55 20.37 -0.38 -18.32
N SER A 56 21.20 -0.79 -17.37
CA SER A 56 20.86 -0.80 -15.94
C SER A 56 21.78 0.08 -15.11
N TYR A 57 21.24 0.78 -14.11
CA TYR A 57 21.97 1.73 -13.26
C TYR A 57 21.72 1.51 -11.77
N SER A 58 22.79 1.51 -10.97
CA SER A 58 22.74 1.48 -9.51
C SER A 58 22.50 2.88 -8.92
N ILE A 59 21.36 3.07 -8.26
CA ILE A 59 20.99 4.35 -7.64
C ILE A 59 22.02 4.81 -6.59
N PRO A 60 22.55 3.95 -5.68
CA PRO A 60 23.63 4.35 -4.77
C PRO A 60 24.91 4.84 -5.47
N SER A 61 25.30 4.21 -6.59
CA SER A 61 26.46 4.62 -7.39
C SER A 61 26.26 5.98 -8.07
N CYS A 62 25.01 6.33 -8.40
CA CYS A 62 24.67 7.63 -8.97
C CYS A 62 24.68 8.74 -7.90
N ILE A 63 24.14 8.46 -6.71
CA ILE A 63 24.05 9.41 -5.59
C ILE A 63 25.43 9.69 -4.96
N SER A 64 26.36 8.73 -4.98
CA SER A 64 27.72 8.94 -4.44
C SER A 64 28.55 9.92 -5.29
N ASN A 65 28.43 9.84 -6.62
CA ASN A 65 29.14 10.74 -7.55
C ASN A 65 28.70 12.21 -7.43
N LEU A 66 27.46 12.47 -7.00
CA LEU A 66 26.97 13.82 -6.72
C LEU A 66 27.69 14.54 -5.57
N LYS A 67 28.32 13.81 -4.64
CA LYS A 67 28.97 14.41 -3.45
C LYS A 67 30.42 14.86 -3.65
N ASN A 68 31.06 14.46 -4.75
CA ASN A 68 32.52 14.61 -4.93
C ASN A 68 32.94 15.76 -5.86
N ASN A 69 32.01 16.46 -6.53
CA ASN A 69 32.33 17.55 -7.45
C ASN A 69 31.78 18.90 -6.94
N THR A 70 32.67 19.75 -6.43
CA THR A 70 32.38 21.14 -6.01
C THR A 70 32.76 22.19 -7.06
N ASP A 71 33.30 21.80 -8.21
CA ASP A 71 33.81 22.73 -9.21
C ASP A 71 32.73 23.25 -10.17
N ALA A 72 32.74 24.57 -10.40
CA ALA A 72 31.70 25.33 -11.10
C ALA A 72 31.70 25.17 -12.65
N ASN A 73 32.13 24.03 -13.18
CA ASN A 73 31.93 23.66 -14.58
C ASN A 73 30.76 22.68 -14.67
N ALA A 74 29.55 23.21 -14.89
CA ALA A 74 28.27 22.50 -14.88
C ALA A 74 28.03 21.55 -16.08
N ALA A 75 29.06 20.81 -16.50
CA ALA A 75 28.99 19.85 -17.59
C ALA A 75 29.33 18.43 -17.08
N ARG A 76 28.35 17.52 -17.22
CA ARG A 76 28.48 16.05 -17.10
C ARG A 76 28.55 15.46 -15.69
N LEU A 77 27.40 15.53 -14.99
CA LEU A 77 26.97 14.44 -14.11
C LEU A 77 26.67 13.21 -14.99
N LEU A 78 27.62 12.28 -15.11
CA LEU A 78 27.49 11.06 -15.90
C LEU A 78 27.60 9.84 -14.99
N ALA A 79 26.47 9.17 -14.73
CA ALA A 79 26.47 7.82 -14.18
C ALA A 79 26.81 6.81 -15.28
N GLU A 80 27.74 5.90 -15.02
CA GLU A 80 27.98 4.76 -15.90
C GLU A 80 26.97 3.65 -15.59
N PRO A 81 26.47 2.91 -16.60
CA PRO A 81 25.58 1.77 -16.35
C PRO A 81 26.36 0.59 -15.74
N ASP A 82 25.70 -0.16 -14.85
CA ASP A 82 26.21 -1.41 -14.28
C ASP A 82 26.29 -2.52 -15.35
N CYS A 83 25.34 -2.52 -16.30
CA CYS A 83 25.26 -3.44 -17.42
C CYS A 83 24.58 -2.73 -18.61
N PHE A 84 25.01 -3.04 -19.82
CA PHE A 84 24.55 -2.42 -21.06
C PHE A 84 24.66 -3.40 -22.23
N PHE A 85 23.64 -3.52 -23.06
CA PHE A 85 23.64 -4.40 -24.23
C PHE A 85 22.63 -3.95 -25.30
N GLN A 86 22.83 -4.43 -26.55
CA GLN A 86 21.87 -4.25 -27.64
C GLN A 86 20.72 -5.26 -27.49
N GLY A 87 19.49 -4.77 -27.33
CA GLY A 87 18.28 -5.61 -27.20
C GLY A 87 17.55 -5.84 -28.53
N HIS A 88 17.48 -4.80 -29.37
CA HIS A 88 16.70 -4.79 -30.62
C HIS A 88 17.44 -4.12 -31.78
N ASP A 89 17.11 -4.51 -33.02
CA ASP A 89 17.57 -3.83 -34.24
C ASP A 89 16.63 -2.66 -34.57
N GLY A 90 16.85 -1.53 -33.90
CA GLY A 90 15.95 -0.37 -33.90
C GLY A 90 15.44 -0.05 -32.48
N PRO A 91 14.63 1.00 -32.29
CA PRO A 91 14.15 1.43 -30.98
C PRO A 91 13.59 0.30 -30.09
N THR A 92 13.98 0.30 -28.81
CA THR A 92 13.32 -0.51 -27.76
C THR A 92 12.21 0.34 -27.14
N TYR A 93 10.95 -0.06 -27.30
CA TYR A 93 9.78 0.73 -26.91
C TYR A 93 9.32 0.49 -25.46
N ASP A 94 9.40 -0.74 -24.95
CA ASP A 94 8.95 -1.08 -23.59
C ASP A 94 9.89 -2.13 -22.94
N VAL A 95 9.95 -2.09 -21.60
CA VAL A 95 10.63 -3.08 -20.75
C VAL A 95 9.77 -3.41 -19.54
N LYS A 96 9.64 -4.71 -19.23
CA LYS A 96 8.88 -5.24 -18.09
C LYS A 96 9.64 -6.38 -17.43
N PHE A 97 9.43 -6.59 -16.13
CA PHE A 97 9.87 -7.80 -15.45
C PHE A 97 8.76 -8.84 -15.42
N TYR A 98 9.11 -10.09 -15.68
CA TYR A 98 8.22 -11.25 -15.58
C TYR A 98 8.72 -12.20 -14.48
N GLY A 99 7.85 -12.51 -13.54
CA GLY A 99 8.17 -13.26 -12.32
C GLY A 99 8.78 -12.40 -11.21
N ASP A 100 8.83 -12.98 -10.00
CA ASP A 100 9.31 -12.31 -8.79
C ASP A 100 10.75 -12.68 -8.43
N GLY A 101 11.48 -11.74 -7.82
CA GLY A 101 12.78 -11.99 -7.21
C GLY A 101 13.99 -11.95 -8.15
N GLU A 102 15.09 -12.60 -7.75
CA GLU A 102 16.37 -12.54 -8.48
C GLU A 102 16.33 -13.27 -9.83
N ASP A 103 15.56 -14.35 -9.95
CA ASP A 103 15.48 -15.19 -11.15
C ASP A 103 14.43 -14.68 -12.18
N ALA A 104 13.87 -13.49 -11.97
CA ALA A 104 12.94 -12.83 -12.89
C ALA A 104 13.53 -12.64 -14.30
N LEU A 105 12.67 -12.66 -15.32
CA LEU A 105 13.03 -12.34 -16.69
C LEU A 105 12.81 -10.85 -16.95
N LEU A 106 13.86 -10.14 -17.38
CA LEU A 106 13.72 -8.83 -18.00
C LEU A 106 13.25 -9.05 -19.44
N LEU A 107 12.03 -8.59 -19.75
CA LEU A 107 11.44 -8.61 -21.08
C LEU A 107 11.55 -7.24 -21.75
N SER A 108 11.76 -7.21 -23.07
CA SER A 108 11.71 -6.00 -23.90
C SER A 108 11.01 -6.25 -25.23
N CYS A 109 10.51 -5.18 -25.85
CA CYS A 109 10.06 -5.19 -27.24
C CYS A 109 10.55 -3.95 -27.99
N GLY A 110 10.56 -4.03 -29.32
CA GLY A 110 11.00 -2.94 -30.17
C GLY A 110 10.50 -3.01 -31.61
N ASP A 111 11.09 -2.13 -32.41
CA ASP A 111 10.77 -1.88 -33.82
C ASP A 111 11.00 -3.11 -34.73
N ASP A 112 11.97 -3.95 -34.37
CA ASP A 112 12.28 -5.21 -35.08
C ASP A 112 11.18 -6.27 -35.00
N GLY A 113 10.14 -6.04 -34.18
CA GLY A 113 8.98 -6.91 -34.04
C GLY A 113 9.22 -8.15 -33.18
N TRP A 114 10.30 -8.18 -32.41
CA TRP A 114 10.56 -9.25 -31.44
C TRP A 114 10.16 -8.84 -30.02
N ILE A 115 9.88 -9.85 -29.20
CA ILE A 115 9.83 -9.73 -27.73
C ILE A 115 10.95 -10.63 -27.21
N ARG A 116 11.89 -10.05 -26.47
CA ARG A 116 13.07 -10.76 -25.95
C ARG A 116 13.09 -10.78 -24.44
N GLY A 117 13.67 -11.83 -23.88
CA GLY A 117 13.75 -12.03 -22.44
C GLY A 117 15.10 -12.56 -21.97
N TRP A 118 15.68 -11.94 -20.95
CA TRP A 118 16.95 -12.33 -20.33
C TRP A 118 16.79 -12.53 -18.82
N ARG A 119 17.55 -13.46 -18.21
CA ARG A 119 17.50 -13.68 -16.75
C ARG A 119 18.19 -12.53 -16.03
N TRP A 120 17.45 -11.82 -15.19
CA TRP A 120 17.93 -10.61 -14.51
C TRP A 120 19.20 -10.86 -13.68
N LYS A 121 19.26 -11.98 -12.95
CA LYS A 121 20.44 -12.44 -12.20
C LYS A 121 21.73 -12.54 -13.02
N GLU A 122 21.64 -12.88 -14.30
CA GLU A 122 22.82 -13.06 -15.16
C GLU A 122 23.35 -11.70 -15.62
N LEU A 123 22.45 -10.75 -15.91
CA LEU A 123 22.79 -9.35 -16.18
C LEU A 123 23.39 -8.68 -14.93
N ALA A 124 22.71 -8.77 -13.79
CA ALA A 124 23.05 -8.08 -12.55
C ALA A 124 24.35 -8.56 -11.87
N ASN A 125 24.83 -9.78 -12.16
CA ASN A 125 26.10 -10.32 -11.63
C ASN A 125 27.24 -10.30 -12.67
N SER A 126 27.06 -9.64 -13.81
CA SER A 126 28.04 -9.66 -14.90
C SER A 126 29.25 -8.73 -14.62
N ASN A 127 30.28 -9.26 -13.95
CA ASN A 127 31.58 -8.58 -13.69
C ASN A 127 32.43 -8.32 -14.97
N SER A 128 31.81 -8.09 -16.13
CA SER A 128 32.51 -7.84 -17.40
C SER A 128 32.74 -6.34 -17.59
N ALA A 129 33.89 -5.96 -18.16
CA ALA A 129 34.17 -4.55 -18.42
C ALA A 129 33.17 -3.96 -19.44
N VAL A 130 32.62 -2.78 -19.14
CA VAL A 130 31.54 -2.10 -19.90
C VAL A 130 31.86 -1.97 -21.40
N SER A 131 33.14 -1.84 -21.77
CA SER A 131 33.61 -1.76 -23.17
C SER A 131 33.57 -3.08 -23.96
N SER A 132 33.12 -4.20 -23.35
CA SER A 132 33.12 -5.53 -23.97
C SER A 132 31.73 -6.19 -24.10
N GLN A 133 30.67 -5.55 -23.57
CA GLN A 133 29.29 -6.04 -23.62
C GLN A 133 28.56 -5.61 -24.92
N GLY A 134 29.13 -5.92 -26.09
CA GLY A 134 28.43 -5.79 -27.38
C GLY A 134 27.29 -6.80 -27.57
N ASN A 135 26.96 -7.14 -28.83
CA ASN A 135 25.85 -8.05 -29.25
C ASN A 135 25.93 -9.52 -28.77
N ASN A 136 26.56 -9.81 -27.63
CA ASN A 136 26.88 -11.15 -27.14
C ASN A 136 25.92 -11.70 -26.08
N ILE A 137 24.97 -10.91 -25.57
CA ILE A 137 23.99 -11.39 -24.57
C ILE A 137 22.76 -11.98 -25.27
N LYS A 138 22.77 -13.30 -25.47
CA LYS A 138 21.66 -14.01 -26.12
C LYS A 138 20.39 -14.01 -25.25
N PRO A 139 19.21 -13.75 -25.83
CA PRO A 139 17.95 -13.92 -25.13
C PRO A 139 17.68 -15.40 -24.80
N ILE A 140 16.99 -15.63 -23.69
CA ILE A 140 16.46 -16.94 -23.26
C ILE A 140 15.07 -17.17 -23.86
N LEU A 141 14.29 -16.09 -23.98
CA LEU A 141 12.98 -16.04 -24.61
C LEU A 141 13.07 -15.12 -25.84
N ASP A 142 12.65 -15.57 -27.01
CA ASP A 142 12.74 -14.80 -28.27
C ASP A 142 11.47 -15.10 -29.10
N LEU A 143 10.56 -14.13 -29.16
CA LEU A 143 9.22 -14.29 -29.73
C LEU A 143 9.03 -13.31 -30.89
N ALA A 144 8.92 -13.82 -32.12
CA ALA A 144 8.70 -13.01 -33.31
C ALA A 144 7.22 -12.70 -33.52
N ASN A 145 6.85 -11.43 -33.73
CA ASN A 145 5.50 -11.05 -34.16
C ASN A 145 5.11 -11.84 -35.44
N PRO A 146 3.98 -12.60 -35.44
CA PRO A 146 3.52 -13.35 -36.61
C PRO A 146 3.13 -12.48 -37.83
N GLN A 147 3.02 -11.17 -37.64
CA GLN A 147 2.74 -10.12 -38.63
C GLN A 147 1.49 -10.41 -39.48
N HIS A 148 0.35 -9.91 -39.03
CA HIS A 148 -0.89 -9.98 -39.80
C HIS A 148 -1.04 -8.82 -40.79
N LYS A 149 -1.92 -9.02 -41.79
CA LYS A 149 -2.38 -7.93 -42.64
C LYS A 149 -3.31 -7.04 -41.82
N GLY A 150 -2.96 -5.76 -41.72
CA GLY A 150 -3.78 -4.76 -41.05
C GLY A 150 -5.11 -4.52 -41.78
N PRO A 151 -6.02 -3.72 -41.20
CA PRO A 151 -7.35 -3.46 -41.76
C PRO A 151 -7.34 -2.84 -43.17
N TRP A 152 -6.23 -2.22 -43.57
CA TRP A 152 -6.00 -1.65 -44.91
C TRP A 152 -5.51 -2.67 -45.96
N GLY A 153 -5.38 -3.96 -45.60
CA GLY A 153 -5.02 -5.05 -46.52
C GLY A 153 -3.53 -5.16 -46.86
N ALA A 154 -2.73 -4.16 -46.51
CA ALA A 154 -1.28 -4.25 -46.47
C ALA A 154 -0.82 -5.08 -45.24
N LEU A 155 0.34 -5.74 -45.36
CA LEU A 155 1.12 -6.06 -44.17
C LEU A 155 1.57 -4.73 -43.56
N SER A 156 1.57 -4.59 -42.23
CA SER A 156 2.26 -3.45 -41.61
C SER A 156 3.70 -3.43 -42.15
N PRO A 157 4.23 -2.30 -42.65
CA PRO A 157 5.57 -2.25 -43.22
C PRO A 157 6.66 -2.58 -42.19
N ILE A 158 6.33 -2.48 -40.90
CA ILE A 158 7.19 -2.77 -39.75
C ILE A 158 6.46 -3.79 -38.85
N PRO A 159 7.09 -4.89 -38.42
CA PRO A 159 6.48 -5.89 -37.53
C PRO A 159 6.44 -5.47 -36.04
N GLU A 160 6.59 -4.17 -35.75
CA GLU A 160 6.80 -3.58 -34.41
C GLU A 160 5.88 -4.11 -33.30
N ASN A 161 6.44 -4.15 -32.09
CA ASN A 161 5.73 -4.38 -30.84
C ASN A 161 5.93 -3.15 -29.94
N ASN A 162 4.85 -2.42 -29.66
CA ASN A 162 4.89 -1.08 -29.07
C ASN A 162 4.79 -1.09 -27.54
N ALA A 163 4.15 -2.11 -26.96
CA ALA A 163 4.05 -2.28 -25.51
C ALA A 163 3.86 -3.75 -25.09
N ILE A 164 4.28 -4.09 -23.86
CA ILE A 164 4.14 -5.42 -23.25
C ILE A 164 3.31 -5.34 -21.95
N ALA A 165 2.46 -6.33 -21.74
CA ALA A 165 1.87 -6.64 -20.43
C ALA A 165 2.17 -8.08 -20.02
N VAL A 166 2.23 -8.35 -18.71
CA VAL A 166 2.67 -9.64 -18.16
C VAL A 166 1.63 -10.25 -17.21
N ASP A 167 1.41 -11.54 -17.36
CA ASP A 167 0.70 -12.38 -16.40
C ASP A 167 1.63 -13.51 -15.93
N SER A 168 2.37 -13.23 -14.86
CA SER A 168 3.31 -14.19 -14.29
C SER A 168 2.65 -15.35 -13.53
N GLN A 169 1.34 -15.28 -13.24
CA GLN A 169 0.60 -16.39 -12.63
C GLN A 169 -0.01 -17.31 -13.69
N GLY A 170 -0.58 -16.75 -14.76
CA GLY A 170 -1.15 -17.49 -15.89
C GLY A 170 -0.16 -17.86 -17.00
N GLY A 171 1.16 -17.71 -16.76
CA GLY A 171 2.22 -18.17 -17.66
C GLY A 171 2.33 -17.39 -18.98
N SER A 172 1.81 -16.16 -19.02
CA SER A 172 1.48 -15.49 -20.29
C SER A 172 2.10 -14.09 -20.43
N VAL A 173 2.49 -13.74 -21.66
CA VAL A 173 2.97 -12.40 -22.05
C VAL A 173 2.06 -11.86 -23.14
N PHE A 174 1.66 -10.60 -23.03
CA PHE A 174 0.80 -9.93 -23.99
C PHE A 174 1.57 -8.80 -24.68
N SER A 175 1.30 -8.59 -25.96
CA SER A 175 1.91 -7.53 -26.77
C SER A 175 0.85 -6.74 -27.53
N ALA A 176 1.03 -5.43 -27.62
CA ALA A 176 0.36 -4.55 -28.56
C ALA A 176 1.28 -4.33 -29.76
N SER A 177 0.79 -4.65 -30.97
CA SER A 177 1.60 -4.64 -32.19
C SER A 177 1.07 -3.62 -33.21
N GLY A 178 1.95 -3.16 -34.09
CA GLY A 178 1.60 -2.18 -35.13
C GLY A 178 0.62 -2.70 -36.21
N ASP A 179 0.37 -4.00 -36.27
CA ASP A 179 -0.57 -4.64 -37.22
C ASP A 179 -2.05 -4.64 -36.75
N SER A 180 -2.40 -3.74 -35.81
CA SER A 180 -3.72 -3.61 -35.19
C SER A 180 -4.18 -4.84 -34.39
N CYS A 181 -3.30 -5.80 -34.13
CA CYS A 181 -3.57 -6.99 -33.32
C CYS A 181 -2.83 -6.92 -31.98
N ALA A 182 -3.41 -7.55 -30.96
CA ALA A 182 -2.67 -7.91 -29.76
C ALA A 182 -2.47 -9.42 -29.70
N TYR A 183 -1.30 -9.85 -29.22
CA TYR A 183 -0.93 -11.27 -29.15
C TYR A 183 -0.73 -11.70 -27.70
N CYS A 184 -1.31 -12.85 -27.33
CA CYS A 184 -0.99 -13.56 -26.11
C CYS A 184 -0.01 -14.70 -26.43
N TRP A 185 1.10 -14.72 -25.72
CA TRP A 185 2.16 -15.71 -25.81
C TRP A 185 2.21 -16.53 -24.54
N ASP A 186 2.42 -17.83 -24.69
CA ASP A 186 2.72 -18.75 -23.60
C ASP A 186 4.25 -18.78 -23.39
N VAL A 187 4.71 -18.44 -22.19
CA VAL A 187 6.14 -18.22 -21.90
C VAL A 187 6.93 -19.52 -21.84
N GLU A 188 6.32 -20.63 -21.42
CA GLU A 188 6.99 -21.93 -21.34
C GLU A 188 7.20 -22.56 -22.73
N THR A 189 6.21 -22.42 -23.61
CA THR A 189 6.24 -23.03 -24.96
C THR A 189 6.73 -22.10 -26.06
N GLY A 190 6.80 -20.79 -25.80
CA GLY A 190 7.18 -19.76 -26.78
C GLY A 190 6.19 -19.60 -27.94
N LYS A 191 4.93 -19.98 -27.75
CA LYS A 191 3.90 -20.02 -28.81
C LYS A 191 2.77 -19.03 -28.56
N VAL A 192 2.20 -18.53 -29.66
CA VAL A 192 0.98 -17.73 -29.64
C VAL A 192 -0.19 -18.58 -29.14
N LYS A 193 -0.77 -18.16 -28.02
CA LYS A 193 -1.91 -18.78 -27.32
C LYS A 193 -3.25 -18.16 -27.73
N MET A 194 -3.26 -16.85 -28.02
CA MET A 194 -4.45 -16.11 -28.49
C MET A 194 -4.04 -14.93 -29.36
N VAL A 195 -4.90 -14.53 -30.31
CA VAL A 195 -4.75 -13.30 -31.09
C VAL A 195 -6.04 -12.49 -30.99
N PHE A 196 -5.94 -11.27 -30.49
CA PHE A 196 -7.06 -10.35 -30.30
C PHE A 196 -7.16 -9.43 -31.52
N LYS A 197 -8.25 -9.55 -32.28
CA LYS A 197 -8.45 -8.84 -33.55
C LYS A 197 -9.72 -8.00 -33.49
N GLY A 198 -9.62 -6.75 -33.94
CA GLY A 198 -10.80 -5.89 -34.13
C GLY A 198 -10.55 -4.39 -34.03
N HIS A 199 -9.37 -3.95 -33.56
CA HIS A 199 -8.97 -2.55 -33.73
C HIS A 199 -8.84 -2.20 -35.22
N LEU A 200 -9.07 -0.93 -35.55
CA LEU A 200 -9.06 -0.42 -36.92
C LEU A 200 -7.73 0.24 -37.30
N ASP A 201 -6.78 0.33 -36.37
CA ASP A 201 -5.53 1.08 -36.55
C ASP A 201 -4.44 0.61 -35.56
N TYR A 202 -3.25 1.21 -35.59
CA TYR A 202 -2.09 0.86 -34.73
C TYR A 202 -2.45 0.72 -33.24
N LEU A 203 -1.80 -0.19 -32.53
CA LEU A 203 -1.89 -0.29 -31.06
C LEU A 203 -0.70 0.41 -30.41
N HIS A 204 -0.97 1.25 -29.41
CA HIS A 204 0.05 2.01 -28.68
C HIS A 204 0.40 1.40 -27.33
N CYS A 205 -0.61 0.88 -26.62
CA CYS A 205 -0.47 0.45 -25.24
C CYS A 205 -1.32 -0.79 -24.91
N ILE A 206 -0.85 -1.59 -23.95
CA ILE A 206 -1.53 -2.77 -23.44
C ILE A 206 -1.30 -2.91 -21.93
N VAL A 207 -2.34 -3.32 -21.20
CA VAL A 207 -2.27 -3.69 -19.78
C VAL A 207 -3.07 -4.96 -19.53
N ALA A 208 -2.61 -5.80 -18.61
CA ALA A 208 -3.28 -7.04 -18.23
C ALA A 208 -4.09 -6.85 -16.93
N ARG A 209 -5.25 -7.50 -16.88
CA ARG A 209 -6.09 -7.66 -15.69
C ARG A 209 -6.03 -9.13 -15.29
N ASN A 210 -5.02 -9.48 -14.50
CA ASN A 210 -4.67 -10.86 -14.17
C ASN A 210 -5.76 -11.49 -13.30
N SER A 211 -6.39 -10.73 -12.40
CA SER A 211 -7.52 -11.21 -11.58
C SER A 211 -8.72 -11.68 -12.40
N SER A 212 -8.96 -11.01 -13.53
CA SER A 212 -10.11 -11.23 -14.41
C SER A 212 -9.78 -12.04 -15.66
N ASN A 213 -8.50 -12.38 -15.87
CA ASN A 213 -7.97 -12.99 -17.10
C ASN A 213 -8.40 -12.22 -18.37
N GLN A 214 -8.17 -10.90 -18.35
CA GLN A 214 -8.51 -9.97 -19.42
C GLN A 214 -7.28 -9.11 -19.78
N ILE A 215 -7.30 -8.50 -20.97
CA ILE A 215 -6.39 -7.41 -21.32
C ILE A 215 -7.16 -6.16 -21.74
N ILE A 216 -6.53 -5.00 -21.62
CA ILE A 216 -7.01 -3.74 -22.18
C ILE A 216 -5.95 -3.19 -23.14
N THR A 217 -6.37 -2.87 -24.36
CA THR A 217 -5.52 -2.29 -25.41
C THR A 217 -5.98 -0.88 -25.75
N GLY A 218 -5.05 0.04 -26.05
CA GLY A 218 -5.31 1.36 -26.60
C GLY A 218 -4.76 1.51 -28.01
N SER A 219 -5.45 2.26 -28.87
CA SER A 219 -5.18 2.34 -30.31
C SER A 219 -5.30 3.74 -30.91
N GLU A 220 -4.65 3.94 -32.04
CA GLU A 220 -4.85 5.07 -32.96
C GLU A 220 -6.31 5.16 -33.46
N ASP A 221 -7.09 4.05 -33.43
CA ASP A 221 -8.53 4.06 -33.75
C ASP A 221 -9.40 4.83 -32.75
N ARG A 222 -8.77 5.43 -31.73
CA ARG A 222 -9.34 6.28 -30.67
C ARG A 222 -10.16 5.51 -29.63
N THR A 223 -10.12 4.18 -29.67
CA THR A 223 -10.76 3.33 -28.67
C THR A 223 -9.76 2.65 -27.77
N ALA A 224 -10.16 2.44 -26.52
CA ALA A 224 -9.58 1.42 -25.65
C ALA A 224 -10.52 0.20 -25.65
N ARG A 225 -10.00 -1.03 -25.66
CA ARG A 225 -10.83 -2.23 -25.74
C ARG A 225 -10.44 -3.26 -24.70
N ILE A 226 -11.45 -3.81 -24.03
CA ILE A 226 -11.30 -4.89 -23.05
C ILE A 226 -11.56 -6.21 -23.77
N TRP A 227 -10.65 -7.18 -23.61
CA TRP A 227 -10.71 -8.50 -24.23
C TRP A 227 -10.70 -9.60 -23.17
N ASP A 228 -11.49 -10.65 -23.39
CA ASP A 228 -11.40 -11.89 -22.62
C ASP A 228 -10.26 -12.77 -23.16
N CYS A 229 -9.28 -13.09 -22.34
CA CYS A 229 -8.14 -13.91 -22.76
C CYS A 229 -8.51 -15.39 -22.98
N LYS A 230 -9.69 -15.87 -22.54
CA LYS A 230 -10.14 -17.26 -22.81
C LYS A 230 -10.77 -17.40 -24.20
N SER A 231 -11.67 -16.48 -24.57
CA SER A 231 -12.42 -16.54 -25.83
C SER A 231 -11.86 -15.68 -26.96
N GLY A 232 -10.91 -14.79 -26.68
CA GLY A 232 -10.35 -13.84 -27.65
C GLY A 232 -11.30 -12.72 -28.06
N LYS A 233 -12.50 -12.65 -27.46
CA LYS A 233 -13.55 -11.68 -27.83
C LYS A 233 -13.34 -10.34 -27.14
N CYS A 234 -13.62 -9.26 -27.86
CA CYS A 234 -13.80 -7.94 -27.26
C CYS A 234 -15.08 -7.95 -26.41
N ILE A 235 -14.93 -7.75 -25.10
CA ILE A 235 -16.03 -7.63 -24.14
C ILE A 235 -16.65 -6.24 -24.25
N LYS A 236 -15.80 -5.20 -24.32
CA LYS A 236 -16.23 -3.80 -24.26
C LYS A 236 -15.29 -2.91 -25.06
N VAL A 237 -15.89 -1.95 -25.77
CA VAL A 237 -15.20 -0.82 -26.39
C VAL A 237 -15.43 0.42 -25.51
N ILE A 238 -14.35 1.10 -25.15
CA ILE A 238 -14.31 2.35 -24.42
C ILE A 238 -13.86 3.44 -25.40
N ASP A 239 -14.60 4.54 -25.44
CA ASP A 239 -14.26 5.73 -26.21
C ASP A 239 -14.06 6.89 -25.22
N PRO A 240 -12.81 7.27 -24.91
CA PRO A 240 -12.47 8.38 -24.02
C PRO A 240 -13.08 9.73 -24.43
N VAL A 241 -13.31 9.92 -25.73
CA VAL A 241 -13.58 11.23 -26.36
C VAL A 241 -15.05 11.39 -26.77
N LYS A 242 -15.87 10.33 -26.66
CA LYS A 242 -17.27 10.24 -27.12
C LYS A 242 -18.16 11.46 -26.84
N ASP A 243 -18.01 12.07 -25.67
CA ASP A 243 -18.85 13.20 -25.21
C ASP A 243 -18.19 14.58 -25.43
N LEU A 244 -16.95 14.62 -25.91
CA LEU A 244 -16.21 15.84 -26.20
C LEU A 244 -16.55 16.34 -27.61
N ASN A 245 -17.23 17.47 -27.70
CA ASN A 245 -17.60 18.15 -28.96
C ASN A 245 -16.40 18.78 -29.72
N SER A 246 -15.22 18.15 -29.70
CA SER A 246 -13.98 18.63 -30.31
C SER A 246 -13.90 18.29 -31.81
N LYS A 247 -14.72 18.98 -32.62
CA LYS A 247 -14.56 18.97 -34.08
C LYS A 247 -13.20 19.54 -34.49
N GLY A 248 -12.22 18.67 -34.72
CA GLY A 248 -10.92 19.02 -35.31
C GLY A 248 -9.67 18.52 -34.58
N SER A 249 -9.78 17.94 -33.37
CA SER A 249 -8.62 17.31 -32.74
C SER A 249 -8.51 15.84 -33.18
N VAL A 250 -7.40 15.46 -33.79
CA VAL A 250 -6.97 14.06 -33.83
C VAL A 250 -6.62 13.66 -32.39
N SER A 251 -7.09 12.51 -31.93
CA SER A 251 -7.05 12.12 -30.51
C SER A 251 -7.14 10.60 -30.37
N TRP A 252 -5.98 9.93 -30.40
CA TRP A 252 -5.83 8.49 -30.19
C TRP A 252 -5.82 8.11 -28.71
N VAL A 253 -5.79 6.82 -28.37
CA VAL A 253 -5.48 6.36 -27.00
C VAL A 253 -3.99 6.09 -26.91
N GLY A 254 -3.24 7.00 -26.26
CA GLY A 254 -1.77 6.93 -26.18
C GLY A 254 -1.29 5.95 -25.11
N CYS A 255 -1.79 6.09 -23.88
CA CYS A 255 -1.45 5.21 -22.76
C CYS A 255 -2.69 4.84 -21.94
N VAL A 256 -2.63 3.67 -21.30
CA VAL A 256 -3.64 3.17 -20.37
C VAL A 256 -2.96 2.66 -19.11
N ALA A 257 -3.58 2.88 -17.96
CA ALA A 257 -3.07 2.43 -16.67
C ALA A 257 -4.19 1.82 -15.84
N LEU A 258 -3.83 0.81 -15.04
CA LEU A 258 -4.72 0.17 -14.07
C LEU A 258 -4.22 0.44 -12.67
N ASP A 259 -5.15 0.54 -11.73
CA ASP A 259 -4.82 0.55 -10.30
C ASP A 259 -4.51 -0.86 -9.78
N ALA A 260 -3.96 -0.95 -8.57
CA ALA A 260 -3.60 -2.22 -7.96
C ALA A 260 -4.79 -3.18 -7.70
N SER A 261 -6.03 -2.68 -7.67
CA SER A 261 -7.24 -3.50 -7.58
C SER A 261 -7.86 -3.88 -8.94
N GLU A 262 -7.21 -3.51 -10.06
CA GLU A 262 -7.66 -3.71 -11.44
C GLU A 262 -9.10 -3.22 -11.70
N SER A 263 -9.60 -2.27 -10.90
CA SER A 263 -10.99 -1.80 -10.89
C SER A 263 -11.12 -0.39 -11.50
N TRP A 264 -10.05 0.38 -11.49
CA TRP A 264 -9.96 1.71 -12.08
C TRP A 264 -9.01 1.68 -13.28
N LEU A 265 -9.47 2.28 -14.38
CA LEU A 265 -8.72 2.43 -15.62
C LEU A 265 -8.58 3.92 -15.91
N ALA A 266 -7.35 4.40 -15.99
CA ALA A 266 -7.06 5.67 -16.65
C ALA A 266 -6.79 5.40 -18.14
N CYS A 267 -7.34 6.23 -19.03
CA CYS A 267 -7.00 6.26 -20.45
C CYS A 267 -6.64 7.68 -20.86
N SER A 268 -5.44 7.89 -21.39
CA SER A 268 -5.08 9.16 -22.02
C SER A 268 -5.64 9.23 -23.43
N SER A 269 -6.00 10.43 -23.86
CA SER A 269 -6.28 10.73 -25.27
C SER A 269 -5.87 12.15 -25.59
N GLY A 270 -4.71 12.28 -26.24
CA GLY A 270 -4.03 13.56 -26.44
C GLY A 270 -3.81 14.31 -25.13
N ARG A 271 -4.47 15.46 -25.00
CA ARG A 271 -4.41 16.34 -23.81
C ARG A 271 -5.51 16.08 -22.77
N ASN A 272 -6.09 14.87 -22.77
CA ASN A 272 -7.10 14.50 -21.79
C ASN A 272 -6.73 13.16 -21.13
N ILE A 273 -7.04 13.02 -19.85
CA ILE A 273 -7.07 11.74 -19.15
C ILE A 273 -8.54 11.48 -18.79
N SER A 274 -9.05 10.30 -19.09
CA SER A 274 -10.38 9.85 -18.69
C SER A 274 -10.24 8.73 -17.67
N LEU A 275 -10.91 8.86 -16.54
CA LEU A 275 -10.94 7.85 -15.49
C LEU A 275 -12.22 7.04 -15.57
N TRP A 276 -12.08 5.73 -15.60
CA TRP A 276 -13.18 4.77 -15.76
C TRP A 276 -13.23 3.81 -14.58
N ASN A 277 -14.43 3.64 -14.03
CA ASN A 277 -14.73 2.54 -13.12
C ASN A 277 -15.06 1.32 -13.99
N LEU A 278 -14.21 0.29 -13.99
CA LEU A 278 -14.38 -0.89 -14.84
C LEU A 278 -15.61 -1.73 -14.45
N PRO A 279 -15.84 -2.07 -13.15
CA PRO A 279 -17.08 -2.71 -12.71
C PRO A 279 -18.36 -1.96 -13.08
N ALA A 280 -18.46 -0.65 -12.75
CA ALA A 280 -19.65 0.16 -13.07
C ALA A 280 -19.74 0.48 -14.57
N SER A 281 -18.63 0.35 -15.30
CA SER A 281 -18.52 0.62 -16.73
C SER A 281 -18.71 2.09 -17.15
N GLU A 282 -18.58 3.02 -16.21
CA GLU A 282 -18.79 4.46 -16.37
C GLU A 282 -17.48 5.27 -16.31
N CYS A 283 -17.47 6.44 -16.97
CA CYS A 283 -16.39 7.43 -16.84
C CYS A 283 -16.74 8.37 -15.68
N LEU A 284 -15.89 8.40 -14.65
CA LEU A 284 -16.12 9.15 -13.41
C LEU A 284 -15.61 10.60 -13.52
N SER A 285 -14.40 10.79 -14.06
CA SER A 285 -13.78 12.09 -14.20
C SER A 285 -13.02 12.21 -15.52
N ARG A 286 -12.88 13.44 -16.00
CA ARG A 286 -12.08 13.80 -17.18
C ARG A 286 -11.19 14.98 -16.81
N ILE A 287 -9.89 14.79 -17.01
CA ILE A 287 -8.82 15.72 -16.68
C ILE A 287 -8.29 16.29 -17.99
N SER A 288 -8.21 17.61 -18.12
CA SER A 288 -7.52 18.23 -19.26
C SER A 288 -6.13 18.70 -18.85
N THR A 289 -5.12 18.27 -19.59
CA THR A 289 -3.70 18.57 -19.34
C THR A 289 -3.19 19.67 -20.28
N CYS A 290 -2.11 20.34 -19.91
CA CYS A 290 -1.54 21.42 -20.73
C CYS A 290 -0.92 20.88 -22.03
N ALA A 291 -0.26 19.72 -21.97
CA ALA A 291 0.35 19.03 -23.10
C ALA A 291 -0.19 17.60 -23.26
N SER A 292 0.26 16.89 -24.29
CA SER A 292 -0.15 15.49 -24.53
C SER A 292 0.50 14.57 -23.51
N VAL A 293 -0.31 13.73 -22.87
CA VAL A 293 0.18 12.71 -21.93
C VAL A 293 0.79 11.57 -22.72
N GLN A 294 2.01 11.16 -22.36
CA GLN A 294 2.76 10.08 -23.01
C GLN A 294 2.70 8.80 -22.18
N ASP A 295 2.86 8.90 -20.86
CA ASP A 295 2.81 7.76 -19.94
C ASP A 295 2.18 8.16 -18.61
N MET A 296 1.56 7.20 -17.94
CA MET A 296 0.91 7.42 -16.64
C MET A 296 0.79 6.11 -15.86
N LEU A 297 0.65 6.23 -14.54
CA LEU A 297 0.42 5.10 -13.63
C LEU A 297 -0.40 5.53 -12.42
N PHE A 298 -0.94 4.56 -11.69
CA PHE A 298 -1.59 4.79 -10.40
C PHE A 298 -0.58 4.71 -9.26
N ASP A 299 -0.67 5.68 -8.35
CA ASP A 299 -0.02 5.68 -7.05
C ASP A 299 -1.13 5.73 -5.98
N SER A 300 -1.54 4.54 -5.51
CA SER A 300 -2.71 4.39 -4.65
C SER A 300 -3.98 5.03 -5.27
N ASN A 301 -4.59 6.02 -4.61
CA ASN A 301 -5.78 6.74 -5.13
C ASN A 301 -5.40 8.02 -5.92
N GLN A 302 -4.27 8.00 -6.62
CA GLN A 302 -3.75 9.15 -7.36
C GLN A 302 -3.19 8.70 -8.71
N ILE A 303 -3.24 9.58 -9.70
CA ILE A 303 -2.73 9.34 -11.05
C ILE A 303 -1.47 10.18 -11.23
N LEU A 304 -0.34 9.51 -11.48
CA LEU A 304 0.89 10.16 -11.92
C LEU A 304 0.92 10.14 -13.45
N ALA A 305 1.09 11.29 -14.08
CA ALA A 305 1.15 11.42 -15.53
C ALA A 305 2.30 12.33 -15.96
N VAL A 306 2.96 11.92 -17.05
CA VAL A 306 4.04 12.67 -17.71
C VAL A 306 3.72 12.85 -19.20
N GLY A 307 4.28 13.87 -19.82
CA GLY A 307 3.93 14.21 -21.19
C GLY A 307 4.99 15.01 -21.94
N ALA A 308 4.54 15.64 -23.02
CA ALA A 308 5.36 16.58 -23.78
C ALA A 308 5.67 17.89 -23.02
N ASP A 309 5.06 18.11 -21.86
CA ASP A 309 5.48 19.10 -20.86
C ASP A 309 6.52 18.49 -19.90
N PRO A 310 7.52 19.27 -19.44
CA PRO A 310 8.55 18.81 -18.52
C PRO A 310 8.05 18.77 -17.06
N LEU A 311 6.85 18.21 -16.84
CA LEU A 311 6.15 18.16 -15.57
C LEU A 311 5.68 16.73 -15.26
N LEU A 312 6.02 16.25 -14.07
CA LEU A 312 5.34 15.13 -13.43
C LEU A 312 4.11 15.69 -12.73
N ASN A 313 2.94 15.44 -13.32
CA ASN A 313 1.65 15.88 -12.79
C ASN A 313 1.04 14.76 -11.93
N ARG A 314 0.61 15.10 -10.71
CA ARG A 314 -0.07 14.19 -9.78
C ARG A 314 -1.51 14.65 -9.60
N PHE A 315 -2.47 13.82 -9.99
CA PHE A 315 -3.91 14.10 -9.90
C PHE A 315 -4.59 13.21 -8.85
N ASP A 316 -5.68 13.70 -8.25
CA ASP A 316 -6.62 12.84 -7.52
C ASP A 316 -7.59 12.12 -8.48
N MET A 317 -8.43 11.23 -7.94
CA MET A 317 -9.44 10.51 -8.73
C MET A 317 -10.53 11.43 -9.31
N ASN A 318 -10.72 12.64 -8.77
CA ASN A 318 -11.70 13.61 -9.28
C ASN A 318 -11.12 14.47 -10.43
N GLY A 319 -9.81 14.43 -10.65
CA GLY A 319 -9.09 15.21 -11.66
C GLY A 319 -8.46 16.51 -11.15
N ALA A 320 -8.44 16.74 -9.84
CA ALA A 320 -7.75 17.88 -9.25
C ALA A 320 -6.23 17.64 -9.22
N ILE A 321 -5.45 18.66 -9.59
CA ILE A 321 -3.98 18.63 -9.47
C ILE A 321 -3.61 18.71 -7.99
N LEU A 322 -2.93 17.67 -7.49
CA LEU A 322 -2.38 17.59 -6.14
C LEU A 322 -0.96 18.16 -6.07
N SER A 323 -0.13 17.87 -7.08
CA SER A 323 1.19 18.48 -7.23
C SER A 323 1.69 18.44 -8.67
N GLN A 324 2.65 19.31 -8.98
CA GLN A 324 3.40 19.33 -10.24
C GLN A 324 4.88 19.45 -9.88
N ILE A 325 5.72 18.55 -10.42
CA ILE A 325 7.17 18.55 -10.18
C ILE A 325 7.86 18.75 -11.52
N GLN A 326 8.75 19.74 -11.60
CA GLN A 326 9.58 19.99 -12.78
C GLN A 326 10.54 18.82 -13.00
N CYS A 327 10.49 18.21 -14.18
CA CYS A 327 11.38 17.13 -14.60
C CYS A 327 12.62 17.68 -15.32
N ALA A 328 13.73 16.93 -15.25
CA ALA A 328 14.97 17.26 -15.95
C ALA A 328 14.88 17.17 -17.48
N SER A 329 14.06 16.28 -18.02
CA SER A 329 13.84 16.17 -19.48
C SER A 329 12.77 17.15 -19.97
N ALA A 330 13.01 17.75 -21.14
CA ALA A 330 12.09 18.70 -21.78
C ALA A 330 10.76 18.07 -22.26
N SER A 331 10.76 16.75 -22.48
CA SER A 331 9.59 15.94 -22.86
C SER A 331 9.77 14.55 -22.26
N ALA A 332 8.87 14.16 -21.37
CA ALA A 332 8.92 12.90 -20.65
C ALA A 332 8.02 11.84 -21.32
N PHE A 333 8.61 10.68 -21.61
CA PHE A 333 7.96 9.58 -22.33
C PHE A 333 7.65 8.37 -21.45
N SER A 334 8.26 8.29 -20.26
CA SER A 334 8.09 7.16 -19.34
C SER A 334 8.04 7.63 -17.89
N VAL A 335 7.15 7.03 -17.10
CA VAL A 335 7.11 7.16 -15.64
C VAL A 335 7.05 5.77 -15.00
N SER A 336 7.86 5.55 -13.97
CA SER A 336 7.89 4.28 -13.24
C SER A 336 8.06 4.49 -11.74
N LEU A 337 7.15 3.92 -10.96
CA LEU A 337 7.09 4.05 -9.50
C LEU A 337 7.68 2.82 -8.82
N HIS A 338 8.60 3.03 -7.88
CA HIS A 338 9.07 2.01 -6.95
C HIS A 338 8.11 1.91 -5.75
N PRO A 339 7.85 0.71 -5.18
CA PRO A 339 7.02 0.54 -3.98
C PRO A 339 7.45 1.35 -2.74
N ALA A 340 8.66 1.92 -2.76
CA ALA A 340 9.18 2.81 -1.72
C ALA A 340 8.86 4.31 -1.96
N GLY A 341 7.97 4.64 -2.90
CA GLY A 341 7.57 6.03 -3.19
C GLY A 341 8.59 6.83 -4.01
N VAL A 342 9.50 6.15 -4.73
CA VAL A 342 10.49 6.79 -5.61
C VAL A 342 10.08 6.63 -7.06
N VAL A 343 10.00 7.74 -7.79
CA VAL A 343 9.58 7.79 -9.19
C VAL A 343 10.81 8.01 -10.07
N ALA A 344 10.95 7.23 -11.13
CA ALA A 344 11.86 7.53 -12.23
C ALA A 344 11.06 8.03 -13.44
N VAL A 345 11.53 9.12 -14.05
CA VAL A 345 10.93 9.73 -15.24
C VAL A 345 11.95 9.74 -16.37
N GLY A 346 11.69 8.98 -17.43
CA GLY A 346 12.53 8.93 -18.64
C GLY A 346 12.01 9.84 -19.74
N GLY A 347 12.90 10.45 -20.51
CA GLY A 347 12.51 11.35 -21.59
C GLY A 347 13.55 11.57 -22.69
N TYR A 348 13.35 12.66 -23.42
CA TYR A 348 14.28 13.15 -24.44
C TYR A 348 15.67 13.51 -23.87
N GLY A 349 16.71 13.35 -24.69
CA GLY A 349 18.10 13.71 -24.37
C GLY A 349 18.85 12.67 -23.53
N CYS A 350 18.42 11.41 -23.59
CA CYS A 350 18.88 10.30 -22.74
C CYS A 350 18.77 10.51 -21.23
N LEU A 351 18.03 11.54 -20.80
CA LEU A 351 17.86 11.89 -19.41
C LEU A 351 16.79 11.01 -18.75
N VAL A 352 17.16 10.45 -17.61
CA VAL A 352 16.22 10.00 -16.59
C VAL A 352 16.36 10.90 -15.37
N ASP A 353 15.26 11.21 -14.71
CA ASP A 353 15.17 11.97 -13.46
C ASP A 353 14.62 11.05 -12.36
N VAL A 354 15.15 11.14 -11.13
CA VAL A 354 14.73 10.29 -10.01
C VAL A 354 14.23 11.16 -8.85
N ILE A 355 12.91 11.12 -8.68
CA ILE A 355 12.13 11.99 -7.81
C ILE A 355 11.70 11.19 -6.58
N SER A 356 11.90 11.71 -5.39
CA SER A 356 11.40 11.11 -4.14
C SER A 356 10.49 12.08 -3.39
N GLN A 357 9.96 11.64 -2.24
CA GLN A 357 9.20 12.48 -1.31
C GLN A 357 9.93 13.78 -0.86
N PHE A 358 11.25 13.88 -1.07
CA PHE A 358 12.05 15.07 -0.76
C PHE A 358 12.24 16.03 -1.97
N GLY A 359 11.66 15.72 -3.13
CA GLY A 359 11.78 16.48 -4.39
C GLY A 359 12.49 15.71 -5.51
N SER A 360 12.72 16.37 -6.65
CA SER A 360 13.66 15.86 -7.66
C SER A 360 15.07 15.90 -7.07
N HIS A 361 15.69 14.74 -6.95
CA HIS A 361 17.13 14.65 -6.77
C HIS A 361 17.72 14.66 -8.18
N MET A 362 18.53 15.66 -8.52
CA MET A 362 19.10 15.86 -9.88
C MET A 362 20.12 14.77 -10.28
N CYS A 363 19.71 13.50 -10.23
CA CYS A 363 20.41 12.34 -10.74
C CYS A 363 20.06 12.23 -12.22
N THR A 364 20.73 13.02 -13.07
CA THR A 364 20.61 12.88 -14.53
C THR A 364 21.40 11.66 -15.00
N PHE A 365 20.71 10.59 -15.39
CA PHE A 365 21.32 9.43 -16.03
C PHE A 365 21.61 9.75 -17.50
N HIS A 366 22.55 9.04 -18.12
CA HIS A 366 22.83 9.14 -19.55
C HIS A 366 23.17 7.75 -20.10
N CYS A 367 22.52 7.33 -21.19
CA CYS A 367 22.91 6.11 -21.89
C CYS A 367 24.20 6.36 -22.67
N LYS A 368 25.18 5.46 -22.57
CA LYS A 368 26.37 5.48 -23.41
C LYS A 368 26.09 4.59 -24.62
N CYS A 369 26.24 5.13 -25.82
CA CYS A 369 26.16 4.35 -27.06
C CYS A 369 27.26 3.27 -27.10
N ILE A 370 27.00 2.16 -27.81
CA ILE A 370 28.04 1.19 -28.20
C ILE A 370 29.12 1.93 -29.00
N GLU A 371 30.38 1.86 -28.59
CA GLU A 371 31.48 2.22 -29.48
C GLU A 371 31.54 1.19 -30.61
N ALA A 372 31.28 1.64 -31.84
CA ALA A 372 31.32 0.79 -33.02
C ALA A 372 32.68 0.08 -33.13
N ILE A 373 32.69 -1.24 -32.93
CA ILE A 373 33.88 -2.07 -33.11
C ILE A 373 34.32 -1.93 -34.58
N PRO A 374 35.60 -1.63 -34.87
CA PRO A 374 36.03 -1.37 -36.23
C PRO A 374 35.95 -2.64 -37.08
N PHE A 375 34.97 -2.70 -37.98
CA PHE A 375 34.91 -3.70 -39.04
C PHE A 375 36.07 -3.48 -40.02
N TYR A 376 37.14 -4.23 -39.86
CA TYR A 376 38.16 -4.40 -40.88
C TYR A 376 38.06 -5.78 -41.51
N ALA A 377 37.99 -5.78 -42.84
CA ALA A 377 38.10 -6.93 -43.73
C ALA A 377 37.07 -8.05 -43.55
N ASP A 378 36.01 -7.98 -44.36
CA ASP A 378 35.90 -9.02 -45.38
C ASP A 378 35.59 -8.40 -46.76
N GLN A 379 36.12 -9.02 -47.82
CA GLN A 379 35.91 -8.57 -49.21
C GLN A 379 34.82 -9.43 -49.88
N ASN A 380 34.01 -8.79 -50.73
CA ASN A 380 32.99 -9.37 -51.61
C ASN A 380 31.60 -9.64 -51.01
N ALA A 381 30.76 -8.60 -51.00
CA ALA A 381 29.35 -8.73 -51.35
C ALA A 381 28.87 -7.41 -51.99
N THR A 382 28.79 -7.36 -53.32
CA THR A 382 28.11 -6.30 -54.07
C THR A 382 26.62 -6.60 -54.19
N ASP A 383 25.82 -5.55 -54.43
CA ASP A 383 24.38 -5.57 -54.76
C ASP A 383 23.43 -5.89 -53.56
N LEU A 384 22.35 -5.14 -53.26
CA LEU A 384 21.65 -4.05 -53.98
C LEU A 384 21.28 -2.87 -53.06
N LEU A 385 21.17 -1.67 -53.65
CA LEU A 385 20.55 -0.47 -53.08
C LEU A 385 19.07 -0.35 -53.48
N LEU A 386 18.18 -0.01 -52.53
CA LEU A 386 16.94 0.73 -52.78
C LEU A 386 16.63 1.66 -51.57
N PRO A 387 16.20 2.92 -51.78
CA PRO A 387 16.07 3.89 -50.69
C PRO A 387 14.62 4.01 -50.15
N ALA A 388 14.47 4.04 -48.82
CA ALA A 388 13.25 4.47 -48.15
C ALA A 388 13.34 5.96 -47.78
N LYS A 389 12.24 6.72 -47.98
CA LYS A 389 12.19 8.18 -47.79
C LYS A 389 11.87 8.54 -46.34
N THR A 390 12.71 9.35 -45.71
CA THR A 390 12.38 10.08 -44.47
C THR A 390 11.91 11.50 -44.79
N SER A 391 10.59 11.68 -44.91
CA SER A 391 9.99 13.02 -45.02
C SER A 391 8.52 13.04 -44.62
N GLU A 392 8.24 13.19 -43.32
CA GLU A 392 7.17 14.01 -42.74
C GLU A 392 7.05 13.74 -41.22
N ILE A 393 7.35 14.77 -40.42
CA ILE A 393 6.82 15.15 -39.09
C ILE A 393 7.74 16.29 -38.64
N ARG A 394 7.36 17.53 -39.00
CA ARG A 394 8.00 18.76 -38.53
C ARG A 394 6.94 19.86 -38.50
N GLY A 395 6.72 20.42 -37.31
CA GLY A 395 5.50 21.15 -36.94
C GLY A 395 4.60 20.24 -36.10
N VAL A 396 4.19 20.61 -34.89
CA VAL A 396 3.99 21.96 -34.36
C VAL A 396 4.69 22.14 -33.00
N TRP A 397 5.67 23.04 -32.94
CA TRP A 397 6.25 23.59 -31.70
C TRP A 397 6.58 25.07 -31.92
N GLU A 398 5.80 25.98 -31.33
CA GLU A 398 6.22 27.37 -31.00
C GLU A 398 5.13 28.13 -30.23
N THR A 399 5.54 29.18 -29.49
CA THR A 399 4.75 30.10 -28.63
C THR A 399 4.27 29.47 -27.29
N LEU A 400 4.64 29.98 -26.09
CA LEU A 400 4.54 31.35 -25.58
C LEU A 400 5.59 31.70 -24.48
N THR A 401 5.63 32.98 -24.07
CA THR A 401 6.62 33.61 -23.16
C THR A 401 6.06 33.96 -21.75
N PRO A 402 6.91 34.31 -20.75
CA PRO A 402 6.51 34.31 -19.32
C PRO A 402 6.18 35.70 -18.70
N LEU A 403 5.37 35.69 -17.64
CA LEU A 403 5.04 36.73 -16.61
C LEU A 403 4.07 36.07 -15.59
N ASP A 404 3.94 36.38 -14.29
CA ASP A 404 4.64 37.27 -13.34
C ASP A 404 4.44 36.72 -11.88
N LEU A 405 4.80 37.44 -10.80
CA LEU A 405 4.84 36.94 -9.40
C LEU A 405 4.27 37.94 -8.34
N LEU A 406 3.84 37.41 -7.16
CA LEU A 406 3.55 38.09 -5.84
C LEU A 406 2.18 38.80 -5.61
N PRO A 407 1.74 39.10 -4.35
CA PRO A 407 2.00 38.45 -3.03
C PRO A 407 0.75 38.27 -2.09
N LEU A 408 1.00 37.70 -0.90
CA LEU A 408 0.10 37.52 0.27
C LEU A 408 -0.53 38.79 0.88
N GLN A 409 -1.65 38.63 1.59
CA GLN A 409 -2.02 39.44 2.78
C GLN A 409 -2.71 38.60 3.89
N THR A 410 -2.68 39.12 5.12
CA THR A 410 -3.03 38.47 6.39
C THR A 410 -4.15 39.21 7.15
N SER A 411 -4.85 38.52 8.07
CA SER A 411 -5.59 39.21 9.15
C SER A 411 -5.84 38.33 10.40
N SER A 412 -5.48 38.87 11.56
CA SER A 412 -5.80 38.47 12.94
C SER A 412 -7.27 38.83 13.30
N SER A 413 -7.92 38.58 14.46
CA SER A 413 -7.69 37.93 15.78
C SER A 413 -8.97 38.12 16.64
N SER A 414 -9.25 37.29 17.65
CA SER A 414 -9.53 37.75 19.06
C SER A 414 -10.13 36.69 20.01
N SER A 415 -9.55 36.66 21.22
CA SER A 415 -9.82 35.93 22.48
C SER A 415 -11.13 36.18 23.26
N SER A 416 -11.51 35.24 24.15
CA SER A 416 -11.80 35.41 25.63
C SER A 416 -12.67 34.25 26.19
N SER A 417 -12.26 33.33 27.10
CA SER A 417 -11.99 33.42 28.57
C SER A 417 -13.24 33.70 29.47
N THR A 418 -13.53 33.09 30.65
CA THR A 418 -12.95 32.01 31.51
C THR A 418 -13.90 31.72 32.72
N SER A 419 -13.65 30.69 33.57
CA SER A 419 -14.14 30.46 34.98
C SER A 419 -15.36 29.53 35.24
N ILE A 420 -15.60 28.82 36.38
CA ILE A 420 -14.86 28.11 37.48
C ILE A 420 -15.85 27.92 38.67
N SER A 421 -15.73 26.85 39.49
CA SER A 421 -16.09 26.68 40.95
C SER A 421 -16.92 25.39 41.26
N THR A 422 -16.40 24.31 41.90
CA THR A 422 -16.35 23.98 43.37
C THR A 422 -17.71 23.79 44.08
N SER A 423 -17.96 22.89 45.06
CA SER A 423 -17.23 21.78 45.71
C SER A 423 -18.13 21.02 46.74
N SER A 424 -17.64 19.90 47.34
CA SER A 424 -17.93 19.34 48.71
C SER A 424 -19.34 18.83 49.11
N SER A 425 -19.57 17.93 50.11
CA SER A 425 -18.91 16.69 50.64
C SER A 425 -19.71 16.13 51.87
N ALA A 426 -19.48 14.86 52.27
CA ALA A 426 -19.81 14.21 53.59
C ALA A 426 -21.30 13.83 53.93
N VAL A 427 -21.66 12.82 54.78
CA VAL A 427 -21.00 11.66 55.45
C VAL A 427 -22.03 10.61 55.98
N MET A 428 -21.67 9.31 55.94
CA MET A 428 -22.09 8.08 56.71
C MET A 428 -23.44 7.96 57.49
N ALA A 429 -24.13 6.80 57.33
CA ALA A 429 -24.17 5.66 58.29
C ALA A 429 -25.49 4.83 58.31
N GLY A 430 -25.42 3.48 58.32
CA GLY A 430 -26.43 2.62 59.00
C GLY A 430 -27.02 1.38 58.29
N ALA A 431 -26.50 0.19 58.64
CA ALA A 431 -27.16 -1.14 58.75
C ALA A 431 -27.98 -1.78 57.59
N ALA A 432 -27.73 -3.09 57.39
CA ALA A 432 -28.52 -4.05 56.59
C ALA A 432 -29.35 -4.97 57.57
N PRO A 433 -30.35 -5.80 57.16
CA PRO A 433 -30.22 -6.77 56.06
C PRO A 433 -31.51 -7.21 55.30
N GLU A 434 -31.33 -8.24 54.45
CA GLU A 434 -32.29 -9.20 53.89
C GLU A 434 -33.25 -8.82 52.72
N GLY A 435 -32.86 -9.31 51.54
CA GLY A 435 -33.76 -10.05 50.64
C GLY A 435 -34.79 -9.28 49.81
N THR A 436 -34.40 -8.76 48.64
CA THR A 436 -35.34 -8.45 47.53
C THR A 436 -34.62 -8.29 46.18
N GLN A 437 -35.40 -8.06 45.12
CA GLN A 437 -35.03 -7.93 43.71
C GLN A 437 -33.70 -7.20 43.41
N PHE A 438 -33.02 -7.61 42.34
CA PHE A 438 -31.83 -6.94 41.80
C PHE A 438 -32.19 -5.55 41.23
N ASP A 439 -32.11 -4.52 42.08
CA ASP A 439 -32.30 -3.12 41.71
C ASP A 439 -30.95 -2.50 41.34
N ALA A 440 -30.81 -2.06 40.08
CA ALA A 440 -29.55 -1.58 39.52
C ALA A 440 -28.95 -0.41 40.31
N ARG A 441 -29.78 0.41 40.97
CA ARG A 441 -29.32 1.56 41.76
C ARG A 441 -28.58 1.17 43.04
N GLN A 442 -28.87 0.00 43.63
CA GLN A 442 -28.09 -0.50 44.76
C GLN A 442 -26.72 -1.04 44.33
N PHE A 443 -26.58 -1.52 43.09
CA PHE A 443 -25.30 -2.01 42.57
C PHE A 443 -24.31 -0.86 42.39
N ASP A 444 -24.73 0.25 41.78
CA ASP A 444 -23.89 1.45 41.61
C ASP A 444 -23.54 2.11 42.97
N ALA A 445 -24.45 2.08 43.95
CA ALA A 445 -24.14 2.53 45.31
C ALA A 445 -23.05 1.67 45.98
N LYS A 446 -23.19 0.33 45.94
CA LYS A 446 -22.17 -0.59 46.48
C LYS A 446 -20.83 -0.51 45.75
N MET A 447 -20.87 -0.28 44.43
CA MET A 447 -19.67 -0.14 43.61
C MET A 447 -18.95 1.19 43.90
N ASN A 448 -19.69 2.27 44.18
CA ASN A 448 -19.11 3.52 44.69
C ASN A 448 -18.57 3.38 46.11
N ASP A 449 -19.26 2.69 47.04
CA ASP A 449 -18.78 2.48 48.41
C ASP A 449 -17.46 1.67 48.45
N LEU A 450 -17.32 0.65 47.58
CA LEU A 450 -16.06 -0.09 47.39
C LEU A 450 -14.94 0.75 46.74
N LEU A 451 -15.28 1.89 46.11
CA LEU A 451 -14.33 2.82 45.50
C LEU A 451 -13.99 4.01 46.41
N THR A 452 -14.82 4.35 47.40
CA THR A 452 -14.60 5.48 48.32
C THR A 452 -13.88 5.12 49.61
N ALA A 453 -13.92 3.85 50.06
CA ALA A 453 -13.24 3.44 51.30
C ALA A 453 -11.71 3.32 51.16
N ASP A 454 -11.24 2.66 50.08
CA ASP A 454 -9.80 2.42 49.79
C ASP A 454 -9.42 2.72 48.32
N GLY A 455 -10.37 3.12 47.47
CA GLY A 455 -10.19 3.13 46.01
C GLY A 455 -9.52 4.36 45.42
N GLN A 456 -9.50 5.50 46.13
CA GLN A 456 -8.84 6.72 45.65
C GLN A 456 -7.31 6.67 45.82
N ASP A 457 -6.79 6.01 46.86
CA ASP A 457 -5.34 5.94 47.13
C ASP A 457 -4.54 5.05 46.16
N PHE A 458 -5.23 4.24 45.35
CA PHE A 458 -4.63 3.39 44.31
C PHE A 458 -4.44 4.10 42.97
N PHE A 459 -5.06 5.26 42.72
CA PHE A 459 -4.94 5.94 41.43
C PHE A 459 -4.20 7.27 41.56
N THR A 460 -3.28 7.53 40.63
CA THR A 460 -2.62 8.85 40.51
C THR A 460 -3.44 9.74 39.59
N SER A 461 -3.81 10.95 40.04
CA SER A 461 -4.46 11.96 39.20
C SER A 461 -3.47 12.58 38.22
N TYR A 462 -3.89 12.78 36.97
CA TYR A 462 -3.05 13.37 35.93
C TYR A 462 -3.94 14.16 34.96
N ASP A 463 -3.88 15.48 35.07
CA ASP A 463 -4.81 16.40 34.41
C ASP A 463 -4.16 17.17 33.23
N GLU A 464 -2.90 16.90 32.91
CA GLU A 464 -2.22 17.52 31.77
C GLU A 464 -2.79 16.97 30.45
N VAL A 465 -3.17 17.87 29.54
CA VAL A 465 -3.69 17.56 28.20
C VAL A 465 -2.87 18.34 27.17
N TYR A 466 -2.43 17.67 26.11
CA TYR A 466 -1.52 18.24 25.11
C TYR A 466 -2.13 18.21 23.71
N ASP A 467 -2.50 19.38 23.17
CA ASP A 467 -3.24 19.52 21.90
C ASP A 467 -2.44 19.18 20.62
N SER A 468 -1.11 19.07 20.72
CA SER A 468 -0.21 18.70 19.61
C SER A 468 0.90 17.77 20.11
N PHE A 469 1.53 17.01 19.19
CA PHE A 469 2.65 16.15 19.54
C PHE A 469 3.91 16.96 19.91
N ASP A 470 4.11 18.14 19.32
CA ASP A 470 5.24 19.03 19.63
C ASP A 470 5.20 19.50 21.09
N ALA A 471 4.00 19.76 21.62
CA ALA A 471 3.81 20.18 23.00
C ALA A 471 4.14 19.08 24.04
N MET A 472 4.21 17.80 23.62
CA MET A 472 4.43 16.66 24.52
C MET A 472 5.89 16.46 24.95
N GLY A 473 6.85 17.22 24.41
CA GLY A 473 8.26 17.12 24.78
C GLY A 473 8.94 15.82 24.34
N LEU A 474 8.51 15.25 23.21
CA LEU A 474 9.06 14.03 22.63
C LEU A 474 10.43 14.28 21.97
N GLN A 475 11.26 13.24 21.84
CA GLN A 475 12.50 13.30 21.08
C GLN A 475 12.23 13.68 19.61
N GLU A 476 13.04 14.56 19.02
CA GLU A 476 12.83 15.05 17.63
C GLU A 476 12.71 13.92 16.60
N ASN A 477 13.52 12.87 16.74
CA ASN A 477 13.45 11.70 15.84
C ASN A 477 12.17 10.86 16.04
N LEU A 478 11.64 10.77 17.26
CA LEU A 478 10.34 10.14 17.51
C LEU A 478 9.20 10.99 16.93
N LEU A 479 9.24 12.30 17.16
CA LEU A 479 8.28 13.26 16.63
C LEU A 479 8.25 13.23 15.09
N ARG A 480 9.42 13.15 14.46
CA ARG A 480 9.56 12.94 13.01
C ARG A 480 8.98 11.61 12.55
N GLY A 481 9.13 10.53 13.32
CA GLY A 481 8.50 9.23 13.04
C GLY A 481 6.97 9.28 13.13
N ILE A 482 6.43 9.95 14.14
CA ILE A 482 4.99 10.22 14.32
C ILE A 482 4.41 10.96 13.11
N TYR A 483 5.05 12.05 12.67
CA TYR A 483 4.60 12.81 11.52
C TYR A 483 4.79 12.06 10.18
N ALA A 484 5.90 11.34 10.00
CA ALA A 484 6.13 10.51 8.80
C ALA A 484 5.16 9.33 8.68
N TYR A 485 4.64 8.82 9.80
CA TYR A 485 3.57 7.81 9.82
C TYR A 485 2.20 8.37 9.40
N GLY A 486 2.06 9.70 9.30
CA GLY A 486 0.83 10.38 8.88
C GLY A 486 -0.08 10.84 10.03
N PHE A 487 0.41 10.93 11.27
CA PHE A 487 -0.35 11.52 12.37
C PHE A 487 -0.17 13.03 12.43
N GLU A 488 -1.22 13.80 12.11
CA GLU A 488 -1.19 15.27 12.19
C GLU A 488 -1.51 15.82 13.59
N LYS A 489 -2.48 15.23 14.28
CA LYS A 489 -2.95 15.68 15.60
C LYS A 489 -3.19 14.51 16.55
N PRO A 490 -2.89 14.65 17.84
CA PRO A 490 -3.14 13.61 18.83
C PRO A 490 -4.64 13.45 19.09
N SER A 491 -5.10 12.20 19.15
CA SER A 491 -6.47 11.84 19.58
C SER A 491 -6.67 12.09 21.09
N ALA A 492 -7.92 12.13 21.56
CA ALA A 492 -8.24 12.38 22.97
C ALA A 492 -7.53 11.45 23.97
N ILE A 493 -7.21 10.20 23.59
CA ILE A 493 -6.41 9.29 24.42
C ILE A 493 -4.90 9.56 24.31
N GLN A 494 -4.40 9.98 23.14
CA GLN A 494 -2.99 10.35 22.95
C GLN A 494 -2.64 11.65 23.70
N GLN A 495 -3.52 12.67 23.62
CA GLN A 495 -3.40 13.97 24.30
C GLN A 495 -3.20 13.84 25.81
N ARG A 496 -3.79 12.82 26.43
CA ARG A 496 -3.75 12.56 27.87
C ARG A 496 -2.78 11.43 28.24
N GLY A 497 -2.50 10.52 27.31
CA GLY A 497 -1.89 9.21 27.60
C GLY A 497 -0.43 9.02 27.19
N ILE A 498 0.11 9.82 26.27
CA ILE A 498 1.52 9.69 25.86
C ILE A 498 2.43 10.14 27.01
N VAL A 499 2.31 11.41 27.43
CA VAL A 499 3.21 12.05 28.40
C VAL A 499 3.27 11.35 29.78
N PRO A 500 2.17 10.91 30.44
CA PRO A 500 2.30 10.19 31.71
C PRO A 500 3.04 8.86 31.56
N PHE A 501 2.86 8.17 30.45
CA PHE A 501 3.60 6.94 30.18
C PHE A 501 5.09 7.24 29.89
N CYS A 502 5.40 8.29 29.12
CA CYS A 502 6.78 8.78 28.93
C CYS A 502 7.47 9.20 30.23
N LYS A 503 6.73 9.68 31.24
CA LYS A 503 7.24 10.05 32.57
C LYS A 503 7.55 8.84 33.48
N GLY A 504 7.44 7.61 32.99
CA GLY A 504 7.74 6.39 33.75
C GLY A 504 6.64 5.98 34.74
N LEU A 505 5.42 6.53 34.62
CA LEU A 505 4.29 6.19 35.48
C LEU A 505 3.57 4.94 34.96
N ASP A 506 3.09 4.10 35.87
CA ASP A 506 2.14 3.04 35.54
C ASP A 506 0.85 3.65 34.98
N VAL A 507 0.27 3.07 33.93
CA VAL A 507 -0.94 3.61 33.28
C VAL A 507 -2.01 2.55 33.04
N ILE A 508 -3.27 2.89 33.31
CA ILE A 508 -4.45 2.16 32.84
C ILE A 508 -5.18 3.08 31.87
N GLN A 509 -5.15 2.73 30.58
CA GLN A 509 -5.71 3.54 29.50
C GLN A 509 -6.89 2.83 28.84
N GLN A 510 -8.08 3.40 29.05
CA GLN A 510 -9.33 2.88 28.48
C GLN A 510 -9.89 3.86 27.45
N ALA A 511 -9.95 3.41 26.19
CA ALA A 511 -10.52 4.14 25.06
C ALA A 511 -10.98 3.14 23.99
N GLN A 512 -11.91 3.53 23.10
CA GLN A 512 -12.48 2.64 22.07
C GLN A 512 -11.43 2.08 21.09
N SER A 513 -11.83 1.08 20.30
CA SER A 513 -11.02 0.60 19.17
C SER A 513 -10.83 1.73 18.14
N GLY A 514 -9.71 1.74 17.41
CA GLY A 514 -9.39 2.77 16.41
C GLY A 514 -9.03 4.17 16.97
N THR A 515 -9.07 4.40 18.28
CA THR A 515 -8.77 5.72 18.89
C THR A 515 -7.26 6.04 19.04
N GLY A 516 -6.37 5.17 18.58
CA GLY A 516 -4.92 5.41 18.63
C GLY A 516 -4.18 4.88 19.88
N LYS A 517 -4.82 4.05 20.72
CA LYS A 517 -4.19 3.40 21.90
C LYS A 517 -2.83 2.77 21.61
N THR A 518 -2.71 2.02 20.52
CA THR A 518 -1.47 1.35 20.11
C THR A 518 -0.35 2.35 19.85
N ALA A 519 -0.64 3.44 19.13
CA ALA A 519 0.31 4.52 18.92
C ALA A 519 0.67 5.24 20.23
N THR A 520 -0.26 5.35 21.20
CA THR A 520 0.02 5.94 22.52
C THR A 520 1.12 5.19 23.25
N PHE A 521 1.01 3.85 23.40
CA PHE A 521 2.03 3.08 24.11
C PHE A 521 3.30 2.88 23.28
N CYS A 522 3.21 2.74 21.95
CA CYS A 522 4.40 2.67 21.10
C CYS A 522 5.24 3.94 21.24
N SER A 523 4.61 5.12 21.21
CA SER A 523 5.32 6.41 21.41
C SER A 523 5.97 6.49 22.80
N GLY A 524 5.26 6.09 23.86
CA GLY A 524 5.81 6.12 25.22
C GLY A 524 6.88 5.07 25.51
N ILE A 525 6.89 3.93 24.82
CA ILE A 525 8.02 3.00 24.81
C ILE A 525 9.21 3.64 24.11
N LEU A 526 9.05 4.06 22.84
CA LEU A 526 10.12 4.59 22.00
C LEU A 526 10.82 5.82 22.61
N GLN A 527 10.07 6.68 23.31
CA GLN A 527 10.59 7.84 24.03
C GLN A 527 11.55 7.46 25.17
N GLN A 528 11.35 6.29 25.80
CA GLN A 528 12.07 5.84 26.99
C GLN A 528 13.19 4.83 26.69
N LEU A 529 13.32 4.31 25.46
CA LEU A 529 14.38 3.38 25.10
C LEU A 529 15.76 4.04 25.14
N ASP A 530 16.76 3.28 25.59
CA ASP A 530 18.17 3.62 25.45
C ASP A 530 18.72 2.91 24.20
N TYR A 531 18.93 3.67 23.14
CA TYR A 531 19.43 3.15 21.86
C TYR A 531 20.93 2.84 21.84
N SER A 532 21.67 3.14 22.93
CA SER A 532 23.07 2.72 23.07
C SER A 532 23.20 1.25 23.50
N LEU A 533 22.15 0.68 24.11
CA LEU A 533 22.11 -0.68 24.61
C LEU A 533 21.15 -1.55 23.77
N THR A 534 21.72 -2.41 22.92
CA THR A 534 20.95 -3.33 22.06
C THR A 534 20.47 -4.59 22.81
N GLU A 535 19.81 -4.40 23.96
CA GLU A 535 19.18 -5.44 24.77
C GLU A 535 17.68 -5.16 24.94
N CYS A 536 16.90 -6.19 25.30
CA CYS A 536 15.45 -6.06 25.41
C CYS A 536 15.07 -5.19 26.61
N GLN A 537 14.46 -4.03 26.35
CA GLN A 537 14.08 -3.03 27.35
C GLN A 537 12.57 -2.91 27.55
N ALA A 538 11.76 -3.31 26.57
CA ALA A 538 10.30 -3.34 26.69
C ALA A 538 9.74 -4.66 26.20
N LEU A 539 8.71 -5.15 26.90
CA LEU A 539 7.94 -6.32 26.53
C LEU A 539 6.46 -5.95 26.35
N VAL A 540 5.91 -6.21 25.17
CA VAL A 540 4.49 -5.97 24.85
C VAL A 540 3.81 -7.31 24.60
N LEU A 541 2.74 -7.60 25.33
CA LEU A 541 1.90 -8.76 25.10
C LEU A 541 0.59 -8.37 24.41
N ALA A 542 0.17 -9.19 23.44
CA ALA A 542 -1.11 -9.09 22.75
C ALA A 542 -1.79 -10.47 22.68
N PRO A 543 -3.14 -10.55 22.64
CA PRO A 543 -3.88 -11.83 22.63
C PRO A 543 -3.67 -12.64 21.34
N THR A 544 -3.50 -11.97 20.20
CA THR A 544 -3.39 -12.63 18.88
C THR A 544 -2.03 -12.41 18.23
N ARG A 545 -1.66 -13.29 17.30
CA ARG A 545 -0.38 -13.23 16.57
C ARG A 545 -0.37 -12.05 15.61
N GLU A 546 -1.52 -11.85 14.98
CA GLU A 546 -1.82 -10.84 13.98
C GLU A 546 -1.74 -9.43 14.59
N LEU A 547 -2.27 -9.23 15.80
CA LEU A 547 -2.13 -7.98 16.56
C LEU A 547 -0.68 -7.75 17.00
N ALA A 548 0.03 -8.77 17.49
CA ALA A 548 1.44 -8.64 17.83
C ALA A 548 2.32 -8.22 16.63
N GLN A 549 2.09 -8.79 15.44
CA GLN A 549 2.74 -8.37 14.21
C GLN A 549 2.32 -6.95 13.76
N GLN A 550 1.08 -6.53 14.00
CA GLN A 550 0.65 -5.16 13.70
C GLN A 550 1.38 -4.15 14.60
N ILE A 551 1.43 -4.41 15.91
CA ILE A 551 2.14 -3.58 16.89
C ILE A 551 3.63 -3.48 16.54
N GLU A 552 4.27 -4.58 16.13
CA GLU A 552 5.66 -4.59 15.68
C GLU A 552 5.90 -3.65 14.49
N LYS A 553 5.04 -3.69 13.47
CA LYS A 553 5.11 -2.78 12.31
C LYS A 553 4.88 -1.31 12.70
N VAL A 554 3.88 -1.02 13.52
CA VAL A 554 3.60 0.34 14.02
C VAL A 554 4.82 0.88 14.79
N MET A 555 5.40 0.06 15.67
CA MET A 555 6.53 0.47 16.49
C MET A 555 7.82 0.68 15.68
N ARG A 556 8.06 -0.15 14.65
CA ARG A 556 9.15 0.11 13.69
C ARG A 556 8.96 1.42 12.94
N ALA A 557 7.76 1.67 12.42
CA ALA A 557 7.51 2.85 11.60
C ALA A 557 7.60 4.16 12.41
N LEU A 558 7.06 4.18 13.64
CA LEU A 558 7.21 5.32 14.57
C LEU A 558 8.65 5.50 15.06
N GLY A 559 9.45 4.42 15.11
CA GLY A 559 10.83 4.42 15.58
C GLY A 559 11.90 4.37 14.47
N ASP A 560 11.54 4.60 13.21
CA ASP A 560 12.43 4.44 12.05
C ASP A 560 13.67 5.36 12.17
N TYR A 561 13.45 6.64 12.47
CA TYR A 561 14.50 7.63 12.72
C TYR A 561 15.25 7.45 14.05
N LEU A 562 14.85 6.50 14.89
CA LEU A 562 15.54 6.14 16.14
C LEU A 562 16.42 4.90 15.99
N GLY A 563 16.33 4.17 14.86
CA GLY A 563 17.03 2.91 14.67
C GLY A 563 16.53 1.78 15.57
N VAL A 564 15.24 1.82 15.96
CA VAL A 564 14.66 0.82 16.86
C VAL A 564 14.75 -0.60 16.28
N LYS A 565 14.99 -1.57 17.15
CA LYS A 565 14.95 -3.00 16.81
C LYS A 565 13.81 -3.63 17.59
N VAL A 566 12.75 -4.02 16.88
CA VAL A 566 11.59 -4.71 17.44
C VAL A 566 11.61 -6.16 16.94
N HIS A 567 11.04 -7.11 17.67
CA HIS A 567 10.78 -8.47 17.17
C HIS A 567 9.41 -9.01 17.61
N ALA A 568 8.77 -9.78 16.74
CA ALA A 568 7.44 -10.35 16.94
C ALA A 568 7.52 -11.84 17.36
N CYS A 569 7.58 -12.11 18.66
CA CYS A 569 7.56 -13.45 19.25
C CYS A 569 6.15 -14.06 19.26
N VAL A 570 5.74 -14.62 18.12
CA VAL A 570 4.40 -15.21 17.92
C VAL A 570 4.45 -16.72 17.70
N GLY A 571 3.41 -17.44 18.15
CA GLY A 571 3.31 -18.87 17.88
C GLY A 571 3.26 -19.21 16.38
N GLY A 572 3.64 -20.42 15.98
CA GLY A 572 3.60 -20.88 14.59
C GLY A 572 4.83 -20.54 13.75
N THR A 573 5.62 -19.52 14.11
CA THR A 573 6.94 -19.26 13.49
C THR A 573 8.02 -20.23 14.01
N SER A 574 9.13 -20.30 13.29
CA SER A 574 10.30 -21.10 13.67
C SER A 574 10.93 -20.61 14.98
N VAL A 575 10.84 -21.44 16.03
CA VAL A 575 11.46 -21.16 17.33
C VAL A 575 12.97 -20.91 17.20
N ARG A 576 13.67 -21.63 16.31
CA ARG A 576 15.12 -21.43 16.11
C ARG A 576 15.46 -20.05 15.54
N GLU A 577 14.57 -19.48 14.73
CA GLU A 577 14.80 -18.15 14.16
C GLU A 577 14.48 -17.06 15.19
N ASP A 578 13.43 -17.22 16.00
CA ASP A 578 13.19 -16.35 17.17
C ASP A 578 14.43 -16.32 18.09
N GLN A 579 14.96 -17.50 18.46
CA GLN A 579 16.16 -17.59 19.29
C GLN A 579 17.37 -16.88 18.66
N ARG A 580 17.55 -16.98 17.34
CA ARG A 580 18.64 -16.32 16.61
C ARG A 580 18.49 -14.81 16.57
N ILE A 581 17.28 -14.31 16.33
CA ILE A 581 16.99 -12.87 16.28
C ILE A 581 17.15 -12.26 17.68
N LEU A 582 16.61 -12.90 18.72
CA LEU A 582 16.78 -12.46 20.10
C LEU A 582 18.26 -12.44 20.52
N ALA A 583 19.05 -13.46 20.16
CA ALA A 583 20.48 -13.49 20.41
C ALA A 583 21.30 -12.44 19.63
N SER A 584 20.71 -11.78 18.61
CA SER A 584 21.35 -10.67 17.88
C SER A 584 21.10 -9.29 18.50
N GLY A 585 20.33 -9.23 19.58
CA GLY A 585 19.97 -8.02 20.31
C GLY A 585 18.80 -7.26 19.67
N VAL A 586 17.71 -7.10 20.43
CA VAL A 586 16.52 -6.32 20.07
C VAL A 586 16.13 -5.41 21.22
N HIS A 587 15.67 -4.20 20.94
CA HIS A 587 15.29 -3.21 21.95
C HIS A 587 13.90 -3.50 22.55
N VAL A 588 12.99 -4.07 21.74
CA VAL A 588 11.61 -4.39 22.15
C VAL A 588 11.19 -5.75 21.62
N VAL A 589 10.53 -6.54 22.48
CA VAL A 589 9.80 -7.75 22.07
C VAL A 589 8.30 -7.51 22.16
N VAL A 590 7.59 -7.86 21.09
CA VAL A 590 6.13 -7.89 21.02
C VAL A 590 5.71 -9.33 20.80
N GLY A 591 4.68 -9.85 21.47
CA GLY A 591 4.31 -11.24 21.26
C GLY A 591 3.06 -11.76 21.94
N THR A 592 2.71 -13.00 21.61
CA THR A 592 1.63 -13.76 22.28
C THR A 592 2.17 -14.42 23.55
N PRO A 593 1.44 -14.43 24.68
CA PRO A 593 1.91 -14.96 25.98
C PRO A 593 2.65 -16.31 25.87
N GLY A 594 2.05 -17.32 25.24
CA GLY A 594 2.65 -18.65 25.15
C GLY A 594 4.02 -18.72 24.46
N ARG A 595 4.29 -17.90 23.43
CA ARG A 595 5.60 -17.87 22.75
C ARG A 595 6.61 -17.03 23.54
N VAL A 596 6.19 -15.90 24.10
CA VAL A 596 7.05 -15.08 24.97
C VAL A 596 7.51 -15.87 26.19
N PHE A 597 6.58 -16.56 26.85
CA PHE A 597 6.87 -17.41 28.01
C PHE A 597 7.86 -18.54 27.68
N ASP A 598 7.70 -19.19 26.52
CA ASP A 598 8.66 -20.20 26.05
C ASP A 598 10.07 -19.60 25.81
N MET A 599 10.17 -18.38 25.27
CA MET A 599 11.47 -17.72 25.03
C MET A 599 12.16 -17.27 26.33
N LEU A 600 11.40 -16.75 27.30
CA LEU A 600 11.90 -16.44 28.65
C LEU A 600 12.37 -17.72 29.37
N ARG A 601 11.55 -18.76 29.39
CA ARG A 601 11.86 -20.04 30.05
C ARG A 601 13.07 -20.74 29.44
N ARG A 602 13.32 -20.56 28.13
CA ARG A 602 14.53 -21.06 27.44
C ARG A 602 15.76 -20.18 27.62
N GLN A 603 15.69 -19.08 28.39
CA GLN A 603 16.74 -18.07 28.49
C GLN A 603 17.21 -17.55 27.12
N SER A 604 16.31 -17.55 26.14
CA SER A 604 16.56 -17.03 24.78
C SER A 604 16.13 -15.56 24.67
N LEU A 605 15.17 -15.15 25.49
CA LEU A 605 14.90 -13.76 25.85
C LEU A 605 15.44 -13.55 27.28
N GLN A 606 16.38 -12.63 27.46
CA GLN A 606 16.87 -12.25 28.79
C GLN A 606 15.99 -11.15 29.40
N PRO A 607 15.52 -11.28 30.65
CA PRO A 607 14.63 -10.30 31.27
C PRO A 607 15.35 -9.12 31.92
N ASP A 608 16.66 -9.22 32.17
CA ASP A 608 17.44 -8.36 33.08
C ASP A 608 17.33 -6.84 32.77
N HIS A 609 17.20 -6.48 31.49
CA HIS A 609 17.13 -5.08 31.04
C HIS A 609 15.68 -4.59 30.79
N ILE A 610 14.67 -5.45 30.96
CA ILE A 610 13.27 -5.11 30.68
C ILE A 610 12.74 -4.16 31.78
N LYS A 611 12.55 -2.90 31.40
CA LYS A 611 12.08 -1.81 32.27
C LYS A 611 10.60 -1.44 32.06
N MET A 612 9.98 -1.94 30.99
CA MET A 612 8.57 -1.70 30.64
C MET A 612 7.84 -3.01 30.28
N PHE A 613 6.64 -3.19 30.82
CA PHE A 613 5.71 -4.27 30.48
C PHE A 613 4.36 -3.70 30.05
N VAL A 614 3.88 -4.11 28.87
CA VAL A 614 2.62 -3.61 28.30
C VAL A 614 1.67 -4.74 27.97
N LEU A 615 0.40 -4.59 28.36
CA LEU A 615 -0.71 -5.44 27.97
C LEU A 615 -1.64 -4.64 27.04
N ASP A 616 -1.74 -5.05 25.76
CA ASP A 616 -2.78 -4.55 24.84
C ASP A 616 -3.96 -5.52 24.79
N GLU A 617 -5.16 -4.99 24.55
CA GLU A 617 -6.47 -5.67 24.72
C GLU A 617 -6.54 -6.46 26.04
N ALA A 618 -6.29 -5.73 27.14
CA ALA A 618 -6.11 -6.30 28.47
C ALA A 618 -7.37 -6.98 29.06
N ASP A 619 -8.58 -6.65 28.58
CA ASP A 619 -9.81 -7.35 28.96
C ASP A 619 -9.80 -8.82 28.54
N GLU A 620 -9.41 -9.11 27.29
CA GLU A 620 -9.26 -10.50 26.81
C GLU A 620 -8.08 -11.20 27.47
N MET A 621 -6.94 -10.52 27.60
CA MET A 621 -5.71 -11.07 28.20
C MET A 621 -5.88 -11.43 29.69
N LEU A 622 -6.66 -10.66 30.44
CA LEU A 622 -6.93 -10.94 31.85
C LEU A 622 -8.15 -11.86 32.09
N SER A 623 -8.82 -12.28 31.01
CA SER A 623 -9.95 -13.22 31.04
C SER A 623 -9.51 -14.69 31.21
N ARG A 624 -10.47 -15.63 31.09
CA ARG A 624 -10.25 -17.06 31.31
C ARG A 624 -9.40 -17.69 30.19
N GLY A 625 -8.10 -17.82 30.43
CA GLY A 625 -7.19 -18.64 29.63
C GLY A 625 -5.76 -18.13 29.56
N PHE A 626 -5.56 -16.81 29.54
CA PHE A 626 -4.23 -16.18 29.47
C PHE A 626 -3.70 -15.67 30.81
N LYS A 627 -4.59 -15.41 31.78
CA LYS A 627 -4.28 -14.90 33.12
C LYS A 627 -3.09 -15.59 33.81
N ASP A 628 -3.07 -16.92 33.82
CA ASP A 628 -2.01 -17.69 34.49
C ASP A 628 -0.67 -17.54 33.75
N GLN A 629 -0.69 -17.56 32.41
CA GLN A 629 0.52 -17.35 31.58
C GLN A 629 1.10 -15.93 31.74
N ILE A 630 0.25 -14.91 31.88
CA ILE A 630 0.68 -13.53 32.14
C ILE A 630 1.32 -13.42 33.52
N TYR A 631 0.74 -14.09 34.52
CA TYR A 631 1.30 -14.14 35.88
C TYR A 631 2.65 -14.87 35.92
N ASP A 632 2.79 -15.97 35.18
CA ASP A 632 4.05 -16.71 35.03
C ASP A 632 5.12 -15.89 34.28
N ILE A 633 4.74 -15.12 33.25
CA ILE A 633 5.65 -14.17 32.57
C ILE A 633 6.10 -13.09 33.56
N PHE A 634 5.16 -12.48 34.29
CA PHE A 634 5.46 -11.36 35.21
C PHE A 634 6.41 -11.77 36.34
N GLN A 635 6.33 -13.01 36.84
CA GLN A 635 7.29 -13.57 37.81
C GLN A 635 8.74 -13.68 37.28
N LEU A 636 8.94 -13.72 35.96
CA LEU A 636 10.25 -13.79 35.33
C LEU A 636 10.84 -12.42 35.00
N LEU A 637 10.09 -11.33 35.21
CA LEU A 637 10.53 -9.95 34.93
C LEU A 637 11.21 -9.30 36.15
N PRO A 638 12.01 -8.22 35.95
CA PRO A 638 12.64 -7.50 37.05
C PRO A 638 11.63 -6.91 38.05
N SER A 639 12.00 -6.86 39.33
CA SER A 639 11.12 -6.44 40.44
C SER A 639 10.69 -4.97 40.42
N LYS A 640 11.32 -4.13 39.60
CA LYS A 640 10.96 -2.72 39.39
C LYS A 640 10.77 -2.47 37.90
N ILE A 641 9.53 -2.62 37.45
CA ILE A 641 9.12 -2.49 36.06
C ILE A 641 7.93 -1.52 35.96
N GLN A 642 7.90 -0.68 34.92
CA GLN A 642 6.75 0.16 34.60
C GLN A 642 5.69 -0.69 33.89
N VAL A 643 4.43 -0.62 34.31
CA VAL A 643 3.32 -1.38 33.72
C VAL A 643 2.32 -0.49 33.01
N GLY A 644 2.02 -0.81 31.74
CA GLY A 644 0.98 -0.16 30.95
C GLY A 644 -0.12 -1.14 30.55
N VAL A 645 -1.38 -0.81 30.88
CA VAL A 645 -2.56 -1.63 30.59
C VAL A 645 -3.48 -0.84 29.65
N PHE A 646 -3.68 -1.36 28.43
CA PHE A 646 -4.43 -0.71 27.36
C PHE A 646 -5.61 -1.59 26.95
N SER A 647 -6.81 -1.01 26.92
CA SER A 647 -8.01 -1.79 26.61
C SER A 647 -9.16 -0.96 26.06
N ALA A 648 -10.15 -1.63 25.45
CA ALA A 648 -11.44 -1.02 25.11
C ALA A 648 -12.39 -1.07 26.32
N THR A 649 -12.47 -2.22 26.99
CA THR A 649 -13.25 -2.39 28.22
C THR A 649 -12.33 -2.69 29.40
N MET A 650 -12.75 -2.33 30.61
CA MET A 650 -12.05 -2.69 31.85
C MET A 650 -13.09 -3.20 32.85
N PRO A 651 -13.52 -4.48 32.75
CA PRO A 651 -14.46 -5.05 33.71
C PRO A 651 -13.84 -5.11 35.11
N PRO A 652 -14.66 -5.19 36.18
CA PRO A 652 -14.16 -5.23 37.56
C PRO A 652 -13.12 -6.33 37.81
N GLU A 653 -13.33 -7.53 37.26
CA GLU A 653 -12.39 -8.67 37.38
C GLU A 653 -11.00 -8.34 36.81
N ALA A 654 -10.93 -7.64 35.67
CA ALA A 654 -9.67 -7.20 35.09
C ALA A 654 -9.00 -6.11 35.94
N LEU A 655 -9.78 -5.15 36.46
CA LEU A 655 -9.28 -4.11 37.36
C LEU A 655 -8.71 -4.68 38.67
N GLU A 656 -9.36 -5.69 39.27
CA GLU A 656 -8.83 -6.39 40.45
C GLU A 656 -7.48 -7.07 40.18
N ILE A 657 -7.28 -7.60 38.98
CA ILE A 657 -6.01 -8.22 38.59
C ILE A 657 -4.92 -7.16 38.43
N THR A 658 -5.20 -5.99 37.84
CA THR A 658 -4.21 -4.89 37.74
C THR A 658 -3.68 -4.40 39.09
N ARG A 659 -4.51 -4.44 40.15
CA ARG A 659 -4.10 -4.10 41.53
C ARG A 659 -2.98 -4.98 42.09
N LYS A 660 -2.70 -6.15 41.49
CA LYS A 660 -1.68 -7.09 41.97
C LYS A 660 -0.27 -6.84 41.41
N PHE A 661 -0.16 -6.11 40.31
CA PHE A 661 1.11 -5.91 39.60
C PHE A 661 1.40 -4.46 39.20
N MET A 662 0.46 -3.53 39.39
CA MET A 662 0.66 -2.09 39.15
C MET A 662 0.81 -1.33 40.46
N ASN A 663 1.65 -0.29 40.46
CA ASN A 663 1.91 0.59 41.60
C ASN A 663 1.37 2.01 41.34
N LYS A 664 0.26 2.35 42.00
CA LYS A 664 -0.42 3.66 41.91
C LYS A 664 -0.65 4.18 40.47
N PRO A 665 -1.24 3.37 39.55
CA PRO A 665 -1.38 3.74 38.15
C PRO A 665 -2.17 5.03 37.92
N VAL A 666 -1.76 5.79 36.92
CA VAL A 666 -2.57 6.87 36.33
C VAL A 666 -3.70 6.23 35.52
N ARG A 667 -4.95 6.55 35.88
CA ARG A 667 -6.13 5.99 35.20
C ARG A 667 -6.73 7.00 34.23
N ILE A 668 -6.57 6.72 32.93
CA ILE A 668 -7.05 7.58 31.86
C ILE A 668 -8.28 6.93 31.23
N LEU A 669 -9.43 7.55 31.50
CA LEU A 669 -10.74 7.16 30.99
C LEU A 669 -11.18 8.21 29.97
N VAL A 670 -11.33 7.81 28.71
CA VAL A 670 -12.15 8.60 27.77
C VAL A 670 -13.62 8.30 28.10
N LYS A 671 -14.40 9.35 28.42
CA LYS A 671 -15.78 9.19 28.87
C LYS A 671 -16.68 8.58 27.79
N ARG A 672 -17.78 7.97 28.22
CA ARG A 672 -18.69 7.22 27.34
C ARG A 672 -19.53 8.09 26.39
N ASP A 673 -19.59 9.39 26.66
CA ASP A 673 -20.55 10.30 26.02
C ASP A 673 -19.95 11.09 24.83
N GLU A 674 -18.64 10.92 24.55
CA GLU A 674 -17.94 11.47 23.38
C GLU A 674 -17.64 10.37 22.33
N LEU A 675 -18.34 9.23 22.38
CA LEU A 675 -17.92 7.97 21.75
C LEU A 675 -18.49 7.70 20.35
N THR A 676 -17.71 6.95 19.56
CA THR A 676 -17.85 6.74 18.10
C THR A 676 -19.08 5.95 17.63
N LEU A 677 -20.08 5.71 18.48
CA LEU A 677 -21.31 5.00 18.09
C LEU A 677 -22.20 5.81 17.13
N GLU A 678 -22.12 7.15 17.16
CA GLU A 678 -22.83 8.02 16.19
C GLU A 678 -22.42 7.75 14.73
N GLY A 679 -21.20 7.25 14.51
CA GLY A 679 -20.71 6.89 13.18
C GLY A 679 -21.23 5.55 12.66
N ILE A 680 -21.73 4.66 13.53
CA ILE A 680 -22.12 3.29 13.16
C ILE A 680 -23.64 3.13 13.35
N LYS A 681 -24.38 3.13 12.24
CA LYS A 681 -25.80 2.78 12.25
C LYS A 681 -25.96 1.30 12.57
N GLN A 682 -26.79 0.98 13.57
CA GLN A 682 -26.96 -0.38 14.08
C GLN A 682 -28.40 -0.85 13.85
N PHE A 683 -28.54 -1.95 13.11
CA PHE A 683 -29.83 -2.54 12.77
C PHE A 683 -29.90 -4.01 13.20
N TYR A 684 -31.10 -4.53 13.38
CA TYR A 684 -31.37 -5.96 13.46
C TYR A 684 -32.35 -6.42 12.37
N VAL A 685 -32.27 -7.71 12.02
CA VAL A 685 -33.25 -8.41 11.19
C VAL A 685 -33.75 -9.62 11.98
N ASN A 686 -35.07 -9.71 12.15
CA ASN A 686 -35.70 -10.85 12.82
C ASN A 686 -35.81 -12.03 11.85
N CYS A 687 -34.82 -12.91 11.90
CA CYS A 687 -34.83 -14.19 11.19
C CYS A 687 -35.54 -15.20 12.09
N GLU A 688 -36.87 -15.36 11.96
CA GLU A 688 -37.67 -16.23 12.84
C GLU A 688 -37.09 -17.65 13.04
N ARG A 689 -36.34 -18.13 12.03
CA ARG A 689 -35.62 -19.41 12.02
C ARG A 689 -34.18 -19.20 11.60
N GLU A 690 -33.30 -20.00 12.18
CA GLU A 690 -31.87 -20.04 11.86
C GLU A 690 -31.58 -20.31 10.37
N GLU A 691 -32.39 -21.15 9.72
CA GLU A 691 -32.26 -21.48 8.29
C GLU A 691 -32.42 -20.24 7.39
N TRP A 692 -33.31 -19.31 7.77
CA TRP A 692 -33.62 -18.12 6.97
C TRP A 692 -32.50 -17.07 7.01
N LYS A 693 -31.60 -17.11 8.00
CA LYS A 693 -30.42 -16.23 8.04
C LYS A 693 -29.56 -16.34 6.79
N LEU A 694 -29.44 -17.53 6.20
CA LEU A 694 -28.63 -17.72 4.99
C LEU A 694 -29.25 -17.05 3.76
N ASP A 695 -30.58 -17.09 3.66
CA ASP A 695 -31.31 -16.48 2.54
C ASP A 695 -31.33 -14.95 2.70
N THR A 696 -31.66 -14.45 3.89
CA THR A 696 -31.53 -13.02 4.25
C THR A 696 -30.12 -12.47 3.97
N LEU A 697 -29.06 -13.27 4.20
CA LEU A 697 -27.69 -12.87 3.90
C LEU A 697 -27.48 -12.66 2.40
N CYS A 698 -27.96 -13.58 1.56
CA CYS A 698 -27.88 -13.48 0.11
C CYS A 698 -28.67 -12.26 -0.40
N ASP A 699 -29.91 -12.07 0.07
CA ASP A 699 -30.75 -10.93 -0.31
C ASP A 699 -30.08 -9.57 -0.01
N LEU A 700 -29.37 -9.48 1.13
CA LEU A 700 -28.58 -8.28 1.47
C LEU A 700 -27.40 -8.07 0.50
N TYR A 701 -26.71 -9.12 0.06
CA TYR A 701 -25.61 -9.00 -0.93
C TYR A 701 -26.09 -8.74 -2.35
N GLU A 702 -27.32 -9.14 -2.71
CA GLU A 702 -27.94 -8.79 -3.99
C GLU A 702 -28.45 -7.34 -4.01
N THR A 703 -28.98 -6.86 -2.87
CA THR A 703 -29.60 -5.53 -2.76
C THR A 703 -28.59 -4.40 -2.53
N LEU A 704 -27.45 -4.70 -1.88
CA LEU A 704 -26.52 -3.67 -1.40
C LEU A 704 -25.20 -3.64 -2.18
N ALA A 705 -24.82 -2.45 -2.64
CA ALA A 705 -23.52 -2.17 -3.27
C ALA A 705 -22.39 -2.11 -2.23
N ILE A 706 -22.07 -3.26 -1.61
CA ILE A 706 -21.10 -3.36 -0.52
C ILE A 706 -19.65 -3.27 -1.05
N THR A 707 -18.86 -2.37 -0.46
CA THR A 707 -17.42 -2.25 -0.75
C THR A 707 -16.64 -3.45 -0.19
N GLN A 708 -16.65 -3.60 1.13
CA GLN A 708 -16.14 -4.74 1.87
C GLN A 708 -16.93 -4.96 3.15
N SER A 709 -17.11 -6.23 3.53
CA SER A 709 -17.84 -6.63 4.72
C SER A 709 -17.12 -7.71 5.53
N VAL A 710 -17.41 -7.73 6.83
CA VAL A 710 -17.01 -8.81 7.75
C VAL A 710 -18.26 -9.48 8.32
N ILE A 711 -18.36 -10.80 8.14
CA ILE A 711 -19.42 -11.63 8.69
C ILE A 711 -18.89 -12.37 9.92
N PHE A 712 -19.55 -12.20 11.06
CA PHE A 712 -19.21 -12.82 12.32
C PHE A 712 -20.07 -14.03 12.64
N VAL A 713 -19.38 -15.12 13.02
CA VAL A 713 -19.97 -16.43 13.31
C VAL A 713 -19.35 -16.99 14.59
N ASN A 714 -20.15 -17.57 15.48
CA ASN A 714 -19.67 -17.96 16.82
C ASN A 714 -18.82 -19.24 16.83
N THR A 715 -18.89 -20.07 15.80
CA THR A 715 -18.19 -21.37 15.76
C THR A 715 -17.47 -21.62 14.44
N ARG A 716 -16.30 -22.26 14.53
CA ARG A 716 -15.42 -22.54 13.39
C ARG A 716 -16.11 -23.41 12.32
N ARG A 717 -16.78 -24.48 12.74
CA ARG A 717 -17.59 -25.35 11.84
C ARG A 717 -18.64 -24.58 11.04
N LYS A 718 -19.19 -23.49 11.60
CA LYS A 718 -20.21 -22.68 10.97
C LYS A 718 -19.61 -21.61 10.06
N VAL A 719 -18.36 -21.17 10.29
CA VAL A 719 -17.56 -20.43 9.30
C VAL A 719 -17.38 -21.28 8.04
N ASP A 720 -16.93 -22.53 8.18
CA ASP A 720 -16.73 -23.45 7.04
C ASP A 720 -18.05 -23.70 6.28
N TRP A 721 -19.11 -24.06 7.01
CA TRP A 721 -20.44 -24.29 6.45
C TRP A 721 -21.00 -23.07 5.71
N LEU A 722 -20.89 -21.87 6.29
CA LEU A 722 -21.38 -20.63 5.66
C LEU A 722 -20.58 -20.29 4.41
N THR A 723 -19.27 -20.54 4.45
CA THR A 723 -18.35 -20.36 3.31
C THR A 723 -18.75 -21.23 2.13
N ASP A 724 -18.95 -22.53 2.35
CA ASP A 724 -19.38 -23.46 1.31
C ASP A 724 -20.78 -23.10 0.76
N LYS A 725 -21.70 -22.68 1.64
CA LYS A 725 -23.05 -22.26 1.23
C LYS A 725 -23.06 -21.01 0.38
N MET A 726 -22.31 -19.97 0.76
CA MET A 726 -22.19 -18.76 -0.04
C MET A 726 -21.49 -19.02 -1.38
N ARG A 727 -20.41 -19.84 -1.39
CA ARG A 727 -19.73 -20.26 -2.64
C ARG A 727 -20.63 -21.07 -3.57
N SER A 728 -21.53 -21.90 -3.02
CA SER A 728 -22.53 -22.65 -3.82
C SER A 728 -23.61 -21.78 -4.46
N ARG A 729 -23.65 -20.48 -4.12
CA ARG A 729 -24.51 -19.44 -4.69
C ARG A 729 -23.70 -18.37 -5.43
N ASP A 730 -22.54 -18.75 -5.96
CA ASP A 730 -21.60 -17.92 -6.73
C ASP A 730 -21.06 -16.66 -6.02
N HIS A 731 -21.23 -16.51 -4.70
CA HIS A 731 -20.62 -15.42 -3.95
C HIS A 731 -19.12 -15.69 -3.68
N THR A 732 -18.25 -14.76 -4.09
CA THR A 732 -16.82 -14.80 -3.76
C THR A 732 -16.60 -14.39 -2.31
N VAL A 733 -16.32 -15.37 -1.45
CA VAL A 733 -16.06 -15.17 -0.02
C VAL A 733 -14.74 -15.81 0.42
N SER A 734 -14.01 -15.11 1.28
CA SER A 734 -12.86 -15.64 2.01
C SER A 734 -13.24 -15.86 3.47
N ALA A 735 -12.58 -16.80 4.14
CA ALA A 735 -12.96 -17.21 5.49
C ALA A 735 -11.74 -17.55 6.34
N THR A 736 -11.73 -17.14 7.61
CA THR A 736 -10.59 -17.38 8.51
C THR A 736 -11.02 -17.81 9.90
N HIS A 737 -10.37 -18.86 10.43
CA HIS A 737 -10.65 -19.38 11.76
C HIS A 737 -9.41 -20.03 12.41
N GLY A 738 -9.49 -20.21 13.74
CA GLY A 738 -8.35 -20.58 14.59
C GLY A 738 -7.72 -21.97 14.39
N ASP A 739 -8.22 -22.81 13.47
CA ASP A 739 -7.64 -24.13 13.15
C ASP A 739 -6.87 -24.16 11.82
N MET A 740 -6.99 -23.13 10.97
CA MET A 740 -6.21 -23.02 9.73
C MET A 740 -4.72 -22.86 10.02
N ASP A 741 -3.84 -23.23 9.10
CA ASP A 741 -2.42 -22.91 9.21
C ASP A 741 -2.16 -21.40 9.07
N GLN A 742 -1.04 -20.92 9.61
CA GLN A 742 -0.75 -19.48 9.64
C GLN A 742 -0.54 -18.91 8.23
N ASN A 743 0.12 -19.65 7.33
CA ASN A 743 0.43 -19.15 5.99
C ASN A 743 -0.87 -18.91 5.20
N THR A 744 -1.83 -19.83 5.28
CA THR A 744 -3.15 -19.67 4.68
C THR A 744 -3.92 -18.48 5.27
N ARG A 745 -3.87 -18.25 6.59
CA ARG A 745 -4.47 -17.04 7.18
C ARG A 745 -3.80 -15.76 6.70
N ASP A 746 -2.48 -15.74 6.61
CA ASP A 746 -1.72 -14.57 6.17
C ASP A 746 -1.98 -14.25 4.68
N ILE A 747 -2.25 -15.26 3.85
CA ILE A 747 -2.72 -15.12 2.46
C ILE A 747 -4.14 -14.53 2.44
N ILE A 748 -5.09 -15.12 3.17
CA ILE A 748 -6.49 -14.67 3.22
C ILE A 748 -6.60 -13.23 3.74
N MET A 749 -5.82 -12.88 4.77
CA MET A 749 -5.75 -11.51 5.29
C MET A 749 -5.07 -10.54 4.33
N ARG A 750 -4.24 -11.02 3.39
CA ARG A 750 -3.67 -10.21 2.30
C ARG A 750 -4.71 -9.97 1.20
N GLU A 751 -5.40 -11.02 0.75
CA GLU A 751 -6.50 -10.94 -0.23
C GLU A 751 -7.64 -10.02 0.23
N PHE A 752 -7.98 -10.08 1.53
CA PHE A 752 -8.99 -9.19 2.10
C PHE A 752 -8.48 -7.75 2.25
N ARG A 753 -7.20 -7.54 2.60
CA ARG A 753 -6.61 -6.18 2.66
C ARG A 753 -6.42 -5.54 1.28
N SER A 754 -6.20 -6.32 0.23
CA SER A 754 -6.04 -5.83 -1.15
C SER A 754 -7.36 -5.61 -1.89
N GLY A 755 -8.51 -6.03 -1.32
CA GLY A 755 -9.81 -5.95 -1.97
C GLY A 755 -10.11 -7.09 -2.95
N SER A 756 -9.16 -8.03 -3.14
CA SER A 756 -9.34 -9.22 -3.98
C SER A 756 -10.48 -10.11 -3.49
N SER A 757 -10.73 -10.10 -2.17
CA SER A 757 -11.96 -10.61 -1.57
C SER A 757 -12.70 -9.48 -0.87
N ARG A 758 -14.01 -9.37 -1.14
CA ARG A 758 -14.87 -8.33 -0.55
C ARG A 758 -15.55 -8.77 0.75
N VAL A 759 -15.66 -10.08 0.98
CA VAL A 759 -16.41 -10.65 2.10
C VAL A 759 -15.50 -11.57 2.91
N LEU A 760 -15.29 -11.24 4.19
CA LEU A 760 -14.56 -12.07 5.14
C LEU A 760 -15.49 -12.70 6.18
N ILE A 761 -15.57 -14.03 6.22
CA ILE A 761 -16.28 -14.78 7.25
C ILE A 761 -15.29 -15.17 8.36
N THR A 762 -15.57 -14.84 9.62
CA THR A 762 -14.64 -15.13 10.72
C THR A 762 -15.30 -15.34 12.09
N THR A 763 -14.53 -15.90 13.02
CA THR A 763 -14.82 -15.96 14.46
C THR A 763 -14.22 -14.77 15.22
N ASP A 764 -14.73 -14.48 16.41
CA ASP A 764 -14.26 -13.39 17.31
C ASP A 764 -12.72 -13.30 17.44
N LEU A 765 -12.06 -14.44 17.67
CA LEU A 765 -10.64 -14.56 17.99
C LEU A 765 -9.71 -13.93 16.93
N LEU A 766 -10.11 -13.90 15.66
CA LEU A 766 -9.27 -13.39 14.56
C LEU A 766 -9.65 -11.99 14.09
N ALA A 767 -10.77 -11.43 14.58
CA ALA A 767 -11.23 -10.12 14.15
C ALA A 767 -10.61 -8.97 14.93
N ARG A 768 -10.21 -9.21 16.18
CA ARG A 768 -9.37 -8.30 16.96
C ARG A 768 -8.01 -8.13 16.27
N GLY A 769 -7.53 -6.89 16.19
CA GLY A 769 -6.39 -6.54 15.33
C GLY A 769 -6.65 -6.51 13.80
N ILE A 770 -7.84 -6.87 13.28
CA ILE A 770 -8.13 -6.54 11.86
C ILE A 770 -8.25 -5.03 11.72
N ASP A 771 -7.30 -4.45 10.99
CA ASP A 771 -7.29 -3.06 10.54
C ASP A 771 -7.36 -3.03 9.01
N VAL A 772 -8.57 -2.79 8.51
CA VAL A 772 -8.92 -2.67 7.10
C VAL A 772 -9.84 -1.46 6.99
N GLN A 773 -9.31 -0.36 6.46
CA GLN A 773 -10.01 0.93 6.44
C GLN A 773 -11.24 0.96 5.51
N GLN A 774 -11.38 -0.04 4.63
CA GLN A 774 -12.41 -0.15 3.59
C GLN A 774 -13.68 -0.90 4.02
N VAL A 775 -13.72 -1.47 5.23
CA VAL A 775 -14.89 -2.18 5.77
C VAL A 775 -15.99 -1.18 6.14
N SER A 776 -17.07 -1.21 5.36
CA SER A 776 -18.26 -0.36 5.54
C SER A 776 -19.38 -1.09 6.31
N LEU A 777 -19.51 -2.40 6.08
CA LEU A 777 -20.58 -3.24 6.64
C LEU A 777 -20.03 -4.34 7.57
N VAL A 778 -20.61 -4.48 8.76
CA VAL A 778 -20.41 -5.63 9.65
C VAL A 778 -21.73 -6.40 9.78
N ILE A 779 -21.70 -7.71 9.56
CA ILE A 779 -22.86 -8.58 9.74
C ILE A 779 -22.59 -9.55 10.90
N ASN A 780 -23.36 -9.43 11.98
CA ASN A 780 -23.42 -10.44 13.04
C ASN A 780 -24.43 -11.51 12.62
N TYR A 781 -23.96 -12.57 11.95
CA TYR A 781 -24.79 -13.73 11.59
C TYR A 781 -25.23 -14.50 12.85
N ASP A 782 -24.32 -14.58 13.82
CA ASP A 782 -24.63 -14.93 15.20
C ASP A 782 -24.39 -13.72 16.11
N LEU A 783 -25.25 -13.47 17.09
CA LEU A 783 -24.95 -12.51 18.15
C LEU A 783 -23.76 -12.99 19.02
N PRO A 784 -22.91 -12.07 19.51
CA PRO A 784 -21.79 -12.43 20.37
C PRO A 784 -22.27 -12.96 21.73
N THR A 785 -21.66 -14.05 22.20
CA THR A 785 -22.02 -14.72 23.47
C THR A 785 -21.79 -13.88 24.73
N GLN A 786 -21.06 -12.78 24.61
CA GLN A 786 -20.77 -11.81 25.67
C GLN A 786 -21.01 -10.39 25.13
N PRO A 787 -21.73 -9.51 25.86
CA PRO A 787 -21.97 -8.14 25.40
C PRO A 787 -20.69 -7.37 25.07
N GLU A 788 -19.61 -7.58 25.82
CA GLU A 788 -18.31 -6.94 25.63
C GLU A 788 -17.79 -7.14 24.20
N ASN A 789 -17.93 -8.34 23.62
CA ASN A 789 -17.43 -8.65 22.29
C ASN A 789 -18.15 -7.86 21.17
N TYR A 790 -19.41 -7.46 21.39
CA TYR A 790 -20.22 -6.72 20.39
C TYR A 790 -19.51 -5.47 19.86
N LEU A 791 -18.95 -4.64 20.76
CA LEU A 791 -18.27 -3.41 20.38
C LEU A 791 -17.00 -3.67 19.56
N HIS A 792 -16.27 -4.76 19.82
CA HIS A 792 -15.08 -5.13 19.03
C HIS A 792 -15.45 -5.57 17.62
N ARG A 793 -16.61 -6.22 17.44
CA ARG A 793 -17.13 -6.63 16.12
C ARG A 793 -17.57 -5.43 15.30
N ILE A 794 -18.48 -4.60 15.81
CA ILE A 794 -19.01 -3.47 15.03
C ILE A 794 -17.95 -2.40 14.76
N GLY A 795 -16.99 -2.20 15.68
CA GLY A 795 -15.81 -1.34 15.52
C GLY A 795 -14.74 -1.83 14.54
N ARG A 796 -15.06 -2.85 13.71
CA ARG A 796 -14.35 -3.08 12.44
C ARG A 796 -14.79 -2.07 11.37
N SER A 797 -16.04 -1.62 11.39
CA SER A 797 -16.55 -0.50 10.58
C SER A 797 -16.34 0.86 11.29
N GLY A 798 -16.57 1.97 10.58
CA GLY A 798 -16.69 3.30 11.19
C GLY A 798 -15.40 3.93 11.72
N ARG A 799 -14.23 3.47 11.27
CA ARG A 799 -12.92 4.00 11.73
C ARG A 799 -12.64 5.40 11.20
N PHE A 800 -11.89 6.19 11.98
CA PHE A 800 -11.47 7.56 11.63
C PHE A 800 -12.62 8.49 11.20
N GLY A 801 -13.81 8.34 11.82
CA GLY A 801 -14.96 9.19 11.55
C GLY A 801 -15.74 8.84 10.27
N ARG A 802 -15.41 7.73 9.59
CA ARG A 802 -16.24 7.20 8.50
C ARG A 802 -17.58 6.71 9.05
N LYS A 803 -18.63 6.77 8.21
CA LYS A 803 -19.90 6.11 8.51
C LYS A 803 -19.74 4.60 8.31
N GLY A 804 -20.35 3.80 9.18
CA GLY A 804 -20.41 2.35 9.10
C GLY A 804 -21.82 1.84 9.37
N VAL A 805 -22.08 0.59 8.98
CA VAL A 805 -23.35 -0.10 9.25
C VAL A 805 -23.06 -1.44 9.91
N ALA A 806 -23.81 -1.75 10.96
CA ALA A 806 -23.81 -3.06 11.62
C ALA A 806 -25.20 -3.68 11.55
N ILE A 807 -25.33 -4.85 10.94
CA ILE A 807 -26.58 -5.61 10.83
C ILE A 807 -26.50 -6.86 11.70
N ASN A 808 -27.51 -7.09 12.52
CA ASN A 808 -27.58 -8.18 13.48
C ASN A 808 -28.69 -9.16 13.10
N PHE A 809 -28.35 -10.43 12.88
CA PHE A 809 -29.36 -11.47 12.66
C PHE A 809 -29.81 -12.07 13.99
N VAL A 810 -31.10 -11.98 14.26
CA VAL A 810 -31.70 -12.30 15.55
C VAL A 810 -32.80 -13.34 15.34
N THR A 811 -32.71 -14.47 16.01
CA THR A 811 -33.83 -15.44 16.14
C THR A 811 -34.63 -15.17 17.41
N LYS A 812 -35.76 -15.87 17.59
CA LYS A 812 -36.60 -15.77 18.80
C LYS A 812 -35.86 -16.13 20.10
N ASP A 813 -34.82 -16.96 20.02
CA ASP A 813 -33.97 -17.30 21.17
C ASP A 813 -32.91 -16.21 21.46
N ASP A 814 -32.54 -15.43 20.45
CA ASP A 814 -31.51 -14.38 20.51
C ASP A 814 -32.05 -13.03 21.05
N GLU A 815 -33.38 -12.81 21.08
CA GLU A 815 -34.01 -11.55 21.52
C GLU A 815 -33.53 -11.06 22.90
N ARG A 816 -33.31 -12.00 23.84
CA ARG A 816 -32.78 -11.67 25.17
C ARG A 816 -31.34 -11.16 25.11
N MET A 817 -30.52 -11.76 24.26
CA MET A 817 -29.11 -11.38 24.08
C MET A 817 -28.99 -10.01 23.41
N LEU A 818 -29.86 -9.71 22.43
CA LEU A 818 -29.98 -8.37 21.85
C LEU A 818 -30.35 -7.34 22.92
N PHE A 819 -31.37 -7.63 23.74
CA PHE A 819 -31.80 -6.75 24.84
C PHE A 819 -30.69 -6.51 25.86
N ASP A 820 -29.94 -7.55 26.24
CA ASP A 820 -28.80 -7.43 27.16
C ASP A 820 -27.68 -6.56 26.55
N ILE A 821 -27.38 -6.69 25.26
CA ILE A 821 -26.43 -5.81 24.53
C ILE A 821 -26.92 -4.35 24.55
N GLN A 822 -28.18 -4.11 24.17
CA GLN A 822 -28.79 -2.78 24.17
C GLN A 822 -28.73 -2.12 25.55
N LYS A 823 -29.06 -2.88 26.60
CA LYS A 823 -29.02 -2.44 28.00
C LYS A 823 -27.59 -2.19 28.49
N PHE A 824 -26.63 -3.03 28.12
CA PHE A 824 -25.23 -2.92 28.53
C PHE A 824 -24.53 -1.68 27.96
N TYR A 825 -24.79 -1.37 26.69
CA TYR A 825 -24.24 -0.17 26.03
C TYR A 825 -25.15 1.07 26.08
N ASN A 826 -26.37 0.93 26.59
CA ASN A 826 -27.41 1.96 26.57
C ASN A 826 -27.68 2.50 25.14
N VAL A 827 -27.84 1.58 24.18
CA VAL A 827 -28.10 1.87 22.76
C VAL A 827 -29.45 1.33 22.30
N GLN A 828 -30.08 2.02 21.36
CA GLN A 828 -31.20 1.47 20.58
C GLN A 828 -30.66 0.92 19.26
N ILE A 829 -30.94 -0.36 19.00
CA ILE A 829 -30.67 -1.02 17.71
C ILE A 829 -32.03 -1.11 17.03
N GLU A 830 -32.16 -0.47 15.88
CA GLU A 830 -33.44 -0.36 15.16
C GLU A 830 -33.68 -1.60 14.28
N GLU A 831 -34.93 -1.84 13.89
CA GLU A 831 -35.22 -2.84 12.86
C GLU A 831 -34.73 -2.33 11.49
N LEU A 832 -34.15 -3.20 10.67
CA LEU A 832 -33.63 -2.82 9.36
C LEU A 832 -34.78 -2.29 8.47
N PRO A 833 -34.76 -1.01 8.03
CA PRO A 833 -35.85 -0.44 7.23
C PRO A 833 -35.83 -0.99 5.80
N ALA A 834 -37.00 -1.08 5.16
CA ALA A 834 -37.12 -1.69 3.83
C ALA A 834 -36.31 -1.00 2.72
N ASN A 835 -35.95 0.29 2.88
CA ASN A 835 -35.10 1.02 1.93
C ASN A 835 -33.63 1.01 2.40
N VAL A 836 -32.99 -0.16 2.28
CA VAL A 836 -31.61 -0.36 2.79
C VAL A 836 -30.55 0.29 1.88
N ALA A 837 -30.87 0.52 0.60
CA ALA A 837 -29.92 1.03 -0.39
C ALA A 837 -29.46 2.48 -0.15
N GLU A 838 -30.18 3.28 0.64
CA GLU A 838 -29.79 4.65 1.03
C GLU A 838 -28.94 4.71 2.33
N LEU A 839 -28.61 3.57 2.94
CA LEU A 839 -27.93 3.51 4.24
C LEU A 839 -26.39 3.33 4.18
N LEU A 840 -25.87 2.86 3.04
CA LEU A 840 -24.44 2.64 2.76
C LEU A 840 -23.90 3.68 1.79
#